data_AF-A0A257U4H4-F1
#
_entry.id   AF-A0A257U4H4-F1
#
_cell.length_a   1.000
_cell.length_b   1.000
_cell.length_c   1.000
_cell.angle_alpha   90.00
_cell.angle_beta   90.00
_cell.angle_gamma   90.00
#
_symmetry.space_group_name_H-M   'P 1'
#
loop_
_entity.id
_entity.type
_entity.pdbx_description
1 polymer ?
#
loop_
_entity_poly.entity_id
_entity_poly.type
_entity_poly.pdbx_seq_one_letter_code
_entity_poly.pdbx_strand_id
1 'polypeptide(L)'
;LPTFAKVGRSSFPRHTESAAGTLTNTASVSSADENGGLPIVSAPVSTAINSLANTAASLSITKTAANNNSAVSVGGSETYTITVTDNSANAADNTTVFDVLPAGATFVSGTVSGGTGATTLSAPTGNLETIDLGTLAAHSSATITMAVTAPSSVGVMVNQATVATSSGNTTVANASASLTTAVQGTTAPTSGTVDLSVTKSLAAGASSAIDLGTNATYVVTVTNNGTADATGVVVSDVLPVGAQFISGTTSVSGVSVTSSNGVATATLPTLAAGSSATLTLTLSTSAVGALTDAVYVESDQPDASQADNLATAATLVNGLATPAVDLSVTKTASATTGTVGADLTYTITVTNGSANVATGVVAEDVLPPSSTFVSATTSTGGSLSPVNGVLVDSIGTLGASGTETLTVTLKPTAVGAITNQAFVAGDQLDTDLSNNLASLTTSVQGTSATSVNLAITKTAANNNADVALGANETYTITVKNIGTNDATGVVVSDVLPATAGFVSGVASVSGATVADINGTVTADLGTLAAGASATLTLTVTPTVLGAITDTAYVEANETDTDQSNNSATVTTSIVSPTTLANLSVLKVAAPDPGTVGLPLTYTLIVTNTGLAAADNVVVSDALPSGATFVSATSDVSGVTPTNSSGTVTADLGTVASGAVETVTIVVTPTAAGTLDNTATVTTSTTNVSTHTSSTTHTTINAVTSTQANLSIAKFATANPDTVGQPLTYTLVVTNTGAAADNVVVSDTLPSGVNFASATSDVSGVTPTNSSGTVTADLGTVASGAVDTVTIVVTPTAAGTVNNTATVATSTTNVSTHTSATTSTTINPAVQANLSIAKLASPSPDTVGQNLTYVLIVSNAGPAAAADVTVSDTLPSGVTFVSDGSDVSGATLTNTNGTITANLGTVASGAVDTVTIVVTPTAAGTISNTATVSTTTANAGAHTSATVQTTINPTSAAANLSITKTASPSPDVVGQDLTYTIVVSDAPGAADAAGVTVTDALPAGATFVSALDTTSGVSLSPTSGTISDNIGMVAAGTSETITITVTPTVTGTLSNTANVTMTTPNISTQTSATVLTTITTSSAAANLSITKTASPSPATVGQDLTYTIVVTNAAGAAAANNVFVIDTLPVGLATLVSAQDTTRGVALTATGAAIKDDIGTMAAGTSDTIVVVATPLKTGQITNVATVHTTTPNVSNNTTAVVMTPVNATTTTGASAYLNGQAGDHAAASGADHAALSGV
;
A
#
# COMPACT_ATOMS: atom_id res chain seq x y z
N LEU A 1 30.40 12.94 3.62
CA LEU A 1 31.41 13.89 3.06
C LEU A 1 30.98 14.28 1.64
N PRO A 2 30.51 15.51 1.39
CA PRO A 2 30.19 16.00 0.04
C PRO A 2 30.94 17.30 -0.33
N THR A 3 31.26 17.51 -1.62
CA THR A 3 31.87 18.77 -2.11
C THR A 3 31.56 19.12 -3.58
N PHE A 4 30.91 20.29 -3.81
CA PHE A 4 31.09 21.27 -4.94
C PHE A 4 30.88 20.79 -6.43
N ALA A 5 30.62 21.60 -7.47
CA ALA A 5 30.08 22.98 -7.71
C ALA A 5 30.09 23.28 -9.26
N LYS A 6 29.51 24.32 -9.90
CA LYS A 6 28.35 25.24 -9.75
C LYS A 6 28.37 26.26 -10.96
N VAL A 7 27.39 27.19 -11.10
CA VAL A 7 27.32 28.37 -12.06
C VAL A 7 26.71 28.04 -13.45
N GLY A 8 25.91 28.89 -14.15
CA GLY A 8 25.37 30.28 -13.95
C GLY A 8 25.53 31.16 -15.23
N ARG A 9 24.87 32.31 -15.52
CA ARG A 9 23.96 33.25 -14.80
C ARG A 9 23.14 34.13 -15.82
N SER A 10 22.00 34.74 -15.41
CA SER A 10 21.29 35.89 -16.06
C SER A 10 20.25 36.48 -15.05
N SER A 11 19.37 37.49 -15.26
CA SER A 11 19.12 38.54 -16.29
C SER A 11 18.30 39.73 -15.69
N PHE A 12 18.21 40.91 -16.34
CA PHE A 12 17.50 42.16 -15.87
C PHE A 12 17.16 43.11 -17.06
N PRO A 13 16.44 44.28 -16.95
CA PRO A 13 15.93 45.08 -15.80
C PRO A 13 14.36 45.23 -15.73
N ARG A 14 13.65 45.66 -14.66
CA ARG A 14 13.78 46.66 -13.55
C ARG A 14 13.27 48.08 -13.91
N HIS A 15 12.54 48.84 -13.07
CA HIS A 15 12.00 48.67 -11.70
C HIS A 15 10.52 48.19 -11.70
N THR A 16 9.48 48.64 -10.95
CA THR A 16 9.22 49.76 -9.99
C THR A 16 7.83 49.54 -9.32
N GLU A 17 7.52 49.86 -8.04
CA GLU A 17 8.23 49.82 -6.74
C GLU A 17 7.17 50.04 -5.60
N SER A 18 7.43 49.65 -4.33
CA SER A 18 6.62 49.94 -3.10
C SER A 18 5.25 49.20 -2.92
N ALA A 19 4.92 48.55 -1.79
CA ALA A 19 5.68 48.18 -0.60
C ALA A 19 5.09 46.92 0.09
N ALA A 20 5.96 46.09 0.67
CA ALA A 20 5.64 45.00 1.60
C ALA A 20 6.88 44.76 2.50
N GLY A 21 6.70 44.22 3.71
CA GLY A 21 7.82 43.99 4.62
C GLY A 21 7.57 42.89 5.65
N THR A 22 8.32 41.79 5.51
CA THR A 22 8.33 40.69 6.49
C THR A 22 9.70 39.99 6.48
N LEU A 23 10.07 39.44 7.63
CA LEU A 23 11.17 38.49 7.88
C LEU A 23 12.61 38.94 7.56
N THR A 24 13.42 38.99 8.61
CA THR A 24 14.85 38.67 8.52
C THR A 24 15.22 37.83 9.75
N ASN A 25 15.67 36.59 9.52
CA ASN A 25 16.31 35.77 10.55
C ASN A 25 17.81 35.75 10.26
N THR A 26 18.65 36.15 11.22
CA THR A 26 20.08 35.86 11.18
C THR A 26 20.61 35.81 12.61
N ALA A 27 21.09 34.64 13.05
CA ALA A 27 21.76 34.49 14.32
C ALA A 27 23.27 34.80 14.19
N SER A 28 23.85 35.40 15.21
CA SER A 28 25.30 35.47 15.42
C SER A 28 25.62 35.44 16.92
N VAL A 29 26.72 34.78 17.28
CA VAL A 29 27.17 34.63 18.68
C VAL A 29 28.59 35.17 18.79
N SER A 30 28.86 36.03 19.77
CA SER A 30 30.22 36.51 20.08
C SER A 30 30.42 36.80 21.56
N SER A 31 31.03 35.84 22.25
CA SER A 31 32.05 35.98 23.31
C SER A 31 32.00 37.13 24.35
N ALA A 32 32.00 36.69 25.62
CA ALA A 32 32.79 37.20 26.76
C ALA A 32 32.48 38.58 27.39
N ASP A 33 32.30 38.57 28.72
CA ASP A 33 33.33 39.10 29.65
C ASP A 33 33.28 38.35 31.01
N GLU A 34 34.28 38.54 31.87
CA GLU A 34 34.39 37.96 33.22
C GLU A 34 34.01 38.94 34.36
N ASN A 35 34.16 38.49 35.61
CA ASN A 35 33.91 39.17 36.89
C ASN A 35 32.44 39.18 37.37
N GLY A 36 32.11 38.89 38.63
CA GLY A 36 32.95 38.39 39.73
C GLY A 36 32.39 38.81 41.10
N GLY A 37 32.01 37.86 41.96
CA GLY A 37 31.46 38.20 43.30
C GLY A 37 30.91 37.03 44.13
N LEU A 38 31.79 36.30 44.83
CA LEU A 38 31.46 35.45 45.98
C LEU A 38 31.62 36.29 47.27
N PRO A 39 30.85 36.07 48.37
CA PRO A 39 31.09 34.90 49.22
C PRO A 39 29.91 34.28 50.02
N ILE A 40 29.87 32.94 50.00
CA ILE A 40 29.90 32.02 51.17
C ILE A 40 29.12 32.40 52.46
N VAL A 41 28.11 31.58 52.79
CA VAL A 41 27.85 31.03 54.15
C VAL A 41 27.53 29.53 53.99
N SER A 42 27.78 28.69 55.00
CA SER A 42 27.99 27.24 54.83
C SER A 42 27.05 26.30 55.59
N ALA A 43 26.77 25.15 54.95
CA ALA A 43 26.46 23.83 55.54
C ALA A 43 25.07 23.61 56.19
N PRO A 44 24.60 22.35 56.36
CA PRO A 44 25.25 21.07 56.01
C PRO A 44 24.56 20.26 54.89
N VAL A 45 25.26 19.23 54.39
CA VAL A 45 24.69 18.21 53.51
C VAL A 45 23.94 17.17 54.34
N SER A 46 22.74 16.79 53.89
CA SER A 46 22.08 15.54 54.25
C SER A 46 21.51 14.92 52.97
N THR A 47 21.82 13.66 52.70
CA THR A 47 21.37 12.95 51.50
C THR A 47 19.95 12.44 51.68
N ALA A 48 19.00 13.04 50.96
CA ALA A 48 17.63 12.56 50.82
C ALA A 48 17.31 12.28 49.33
N ILE A 49 16.41 11.33 49.10
CA ILE A 49 16.15 10.71 47.79
C ILE A 49 15.65 11.72 46.75
N ASN A 50 16.18 11.63 45.54
CA ASN A 50 15.77 12.47 44.41
C ASN A 50 14.44 11.95 43.79
N SER A 51 13.31 12.44 44.29
CA SER A 51 11.99 12.18 43.68
C SER A 51 11.73 13.14 42.52
N LEU A 52 11.75 12.62 41.30
CA LEU A 52 11.40 13.38 40.09
C LEU A 52 9.89 13.69 40.08
N ALA A 53 9.51 14.90 40.47
CA ALA A 53 8.16 15.42 40.28
C ALA A 53 7.96 15.79 38.80
N ASN A 54 7.43 14.85 38.01
CA ASN A 54 7.08 15.10 36.61
C ASN A 54 5.87 16.06 36.53
N THR A 55 6.08 17.30 36.12
CA THR A 55 4.99 18.24 35.85
C THR A 55 4.42 17.99 34.46
N ALA A 56 3.18 17.48 34.41
CA ALA A 56 2.46 17.21 33.17
C ALA A 56 2.30 18.47 32.30
N ALA A 57 2.12 18.28 30.99
CA ALA A 57 1.86 19.39 30.06
C ALA A 57 0.50 20.07 30.33
N SER A 58 0.24 21.19 29.67
CA SER A 58 -0.95 22.02 29.93
C SER A 58 -1.38 22.74 28.66
N LEU A 59 -2.25 22.10 27.88
CA LEU A 59 -2.72 22.65 26.61
C LEU A 59 -3.92 23.59 26.82
N SER A 60 -3.99 24.63 25.99
CA SER A 60 -5.19 25.44 25.81
C SER A 60 -5.56 25.50 24.34
N ILE A 61 -6.87 25.54 24.05
CA ILE A 61 -7.40 25.60 22.69
C ILE A 61 -8.36 26.78 22.57
N THR A 62 -8.34 27.43 21.41
CA THR A 62 -9.28 28.50 21.04
C THR A 62 -9.73 28.30 19.60
N LYS A 63 -10.94 28.72 19.27
CA LYS A 63 -11.53 28.58 17.93
C LYS A 63 -12.23 29.86 17.51
N THR A 64 -11.97 30.33 16.30
CA THR A 64 -12.53 31.56 15.72
C THR A 64 -13.01 31.33 14.28
N ALA A 65 -13.88 32.22 13.79
CA ALA A 65 -14.36 32.25 12.42
C ALA A 65 -13.86 33.55 11.76
N ALA A 66 -13.42 33.48 10.51
CA ALA A 66 -12.85 34.60 9.78
C ALA A 66 -13.84 35.77 9.63
N ASN A 67 -15.15 35.47 9.61
CA ASN A 67 -16.20 36.49 9.59
C ASN A 67 -16.56 37.11 10.96
N ASN A 68 -15.79 36.85 12.02
CA ASN A 68 -16.10 37.19 13.42
C ASN A 68 -17.45 36.63 13.93
N ASN A 69 -17.78 35.42 13.49
CA ASN A 69 -19.02 34.70 13.78
C ASN A 69 -20.31 35.40 13.29
N SER A 70 -20.20 36.14 12.18
CA SER A 70 -21.31 36.74 11.44
C SER A 70 -22.16 35.69 10.72
N ALA A 71 -23.30 36.10 10.14
CA ALA A 71 -24.11 35.22 9.31
C ALA A 71 -23.51 35.03 7.90
N VAL A 72 -23.40 33.78 7.47
CA VAL A 72 -23.01 33.33 6.13
C VAL A 72 -24.28 33.10 5.30
N SER A 73 -24.22 33.21 3.98
CA SER A 73 -25.33 32.78 3.11
C SER A 73 -25.34 31.27 2.90
N VAL A 74 -26.49 30.68 2.59
CA VAL A 74 -26.59 29.33 2.00
C VAL A 74 -25.56 29.19 0.86
N GLY A 75 -24.72 28.15 0.90
CA GLY A 75 -23.64 27.92 -0.08
C GLY A 75 -22.51 28.97 -0.11
N GLY A 76 -22.45 29.89 0.86
CA GLY A 76 -21.31 30.79 1.06
C GLY A 76 -20.12 30.06 1.70
N SER A 77 -18.92 30.65 1.71
CA SER A 77 -17.76 30.06 2.39
C SER A 77 -17.53 30.70 3.76
N GLU A 78 -17.08 29.89 4.72
CA GLU A 78 -16.55 30.34 6.01
C GLU A 78 -15.16 29.74 6.24
N THR A 79 -14.36 30.33 7.13
CA THR A 79 -13.03 29.80 7.47
C THR A 79 -12.85 29.78 8.99
N TYR A 80 -12.74 28.57 9.54
CA TYR A 80 -12.46 28.35 10.95
C TYR A 80 -10.95 28.35 11.19
N THR A 81 -10.53 28.95 12.31
CA THR A 81 -9.15 28.90 12.80
C THR A 81 -9.15 28.33 14.21
N ILE A 82 -8.43 27.23 14.43
CA ILE A 82 -8.14 26.66 15.74
C ILE A 82 -6.72 27.09 16.11
N THR A 83 -6.51 27.58 17.33
CA THR A 83 -5.16 27.77 17.89
C THR A 83 -5.01 26.93 19.16
N VAL A 84 -4.06 26.00 19.14
CA VAL A 84 -3.59 25.22 20.29
C VAL A 84 -2.33 25.90 20.84
N THR A 85 -2.22 26.02 22.16
CA THR A 85 -1.01 26.54 22.83
C THR A 85 -0.58 25.59 23.94
N ASP A 86 0.70 25.23 23.98
CA ASP A 86 1.29 24.55 25.13
C ASP A 86 1.72 25.59 26.18
N ASN A 87 1.08 25.57 27.33
CA ASN A 87 1.33 26.50 28.43
C ASN A 87 2.35 25.93 29.44
N SER A 88 2.91 24.74 29.19
CA SER A 88 3.84 24.06 30.08
C SER A 88 5.32 24.40 29.82
N ALA A 89 6.19 23.96 30.73
CA ALA A 89 7.62 24.24 30.69
C ALA A 89 8.45 23.18 29.93
N ASN A 90 7.83 22.06 29.54
CA ASN A 90 8.39 21.01 28.71
C ASN A 90 7.63 21.00 27.36
N ALA A 91 8.04 20.20 26.38
CA ALA A 91 7.29 20.06 25.13
C ALA A 91 6.11 19.09 25.29
N ALA A 92 5.00 19.38 24.60
CA ALA A 92 3.85 18.51 24.44
C ALA A 92 4.03 17.59 23.23
N ASP A 93 4.57 16.38 23.48
CA ASP A 93 4.76 15.35 22.45
C ASP A 93 3.44 14.70 22.01
N ASN A 94 3.40 14.28 20.74
CA ASN A 94 2.27 13.56 20.13
C ASN A 94 0.92 14.28 20.36
N THR A 95 0.90 15.58 20.04
CA THR A 95 -0.27 16.45 20.22
C THR A 95 -1.25 16.26 19.06
N THR A 96 -2.45 15.77 19.34
CA THR A 96 -3.50 15.50 18.34
C THR A 96 -4.70 16.42 18.57
N VAL A 97 -5.24 17.01 17.50
CA VAL A 97 -6.51 17.75 17.49
C VAL A 97 -7.57 16.95 16.76
N PHE A 98 -8.77 16.87 17.32
CA PHE A 98 -9.95 16.30 16.68
C PHE A 98 -10.93 17.45 16.41
N ASP A 99 -11.32 17.67 15.15
CA ASP A 99 -12.28 18.71 14.76
C ASP A 99 -13.50 18.09 14.07
N VAL A 100 -14.70 18.36 14.60
CA VAL A 100 -15.96 17.97 13.98
C VAL A 100 -16.45 19.14 13.12
N LEU A 101 -16.30 18.99 11.80
CA LEU A 101 -16.81 19.93 10.80
C LEU A 101 -18.35 20.04 10.90
N PRO A 102 -18.93 21.22 10.60
CA PRO A 102 -20.38 21.41 10.69
C PRO A 102 -21.14 20.46 9.76
N ALA A 103 -22.22 19.86 10.29
CA ALA A 103 -23.12 19.00 9.53
C ALA A 103 -23.57 19.65 8.21
N GLY A 104 -23.38 18.93 7.09
CA GLY A 104 -23.74 19.40 5.75
C GLY A 104 -22.82 20.49 5.16
N ALA A 105 -21.78 20.93 5.86
CA ALA A 105 -20.77 21.83 5.30
C ALA A 105 -19.71 21.04 4.52
N THR A 106 -19.34 21.52 3.33
CA THR A 106 -18.34 20.85 2.49
C THR A 106 -16.94 21.39 2.79
N PHE A 107 -15.99 20.52 3.14
CA PHE A 107 -14.58 20.90 3.27
C PHE A 107 -14.01 21.41 1.94
N VAL A 108 -13.27 22.52 1.97
CA VAL A 108 -12.67 23.15 0.77
C VAL A 108 -11.15 23.04 0.78
N SER A 109 -10.52 23.38 1.91
CA SER A 109 -9.07 23.28 2.11
C SER A 109 -8.70 23.46 3.57
N GLY A 110 -7.54 22.95 3.97
CA GLY A 110 -6.99 23.19 5.31
C GLY A 110 -5.47 23.19 5.37
N THR A 111 -4.93 23.99 6.28
CA THR A 111 -3.49 24.16 6.51
C THR A 111 -3.15 24.13 8.00
N VAL A 112 -1.92 23.70 8.30
CA VAL A 112 -1.40 23.58 9.66
C VAL A 112 -0.06 24.29 9.76
N SER A 113 0.17 25.01 10.86
CA SER A 113 1.41 25.74 11.13
C SER A 113 1.75 25.67 12.62
N GLY A 114 3.03 25.46 12.97
CA GLY A 114 3.53 25.54 14.35
C GLY A 114 3.74 24.21 15.09
N GLY A 115 3.46 23.07 14.46
CA GLY A 115 3.83 21.72 14.94
C GLY A 115 4.89 21.05 14.06
N THR A 116 5.29 19.82 14.42
CA THR A 116 6.16 18.96 13.59
C THR A 116 5.39 17.96 12.71
N GLY A 117 4.06 17.89 12.84
CA GLY A 117 3.17 17.04 12.05
C GLY A 117 2.93 17.52 10.61
N ALA A 118 1.84 17.05 10.00
CA ALA A 118 1.50 17.36 8.61
C ALA A 118 1.12 18.83 8.41
N THR A 119 1.57 19.46 7.31
CA THR A 119 1.38 20.91 7.04
C THR A 119 0.14 21.25 6.21
N THR A 120 -0.51 20.26 5.61
CA THR A 120 -1.70 20.40 4.74
C THR A 120 -2.71 19.32 5.07
N LEU A 121 -3.97 19.71 5.24
CA LEU A 121 -5.08 18.79 5.52
C LEU A 121 -5.69 18.22 4.23
N SER A 122 -6.26 17.02 4.34
CA SER A 122 -7.04 16.38 3.28
C SER A 122 -8.54 16.58 3.54
N ALA A 123 -9.40 16.11 2.64
CA ALA A 123 -10.83 16.05 2.94
C ALA A 123 -11.11 14.84 3.87
N PRO A 124 -11.79 15.02 5.02
CA PRO A 124 -12.07 13.93 5.94
C PRO A 124 -13.03 12.87 5.35
N THR A 125 -12.87 11.63 5.79
CA THR A 125 -13.84 10.55 5.55
C THR A 125 -15.00 10.64 6.55
N GLY A 126 -15.86 11.65 6.37
CA GLY A 126 -16.98 11.97 7.26
C GLY A 126 -16.87 13.39 7.81
N ASN A 127 -17.56 13.67 8.92
CA ASN A 127 -17.55 15.00 9.55
C ASN A 127 -16.34 15.23 10.48
N LEU A 128 -15.61 14.18 10.87
CA LEU A 128 -14.46 14.25 11.79
C LEU A 128 -13.13 14.32 11.03
N GLU A 129 -12.36 15.39 11.26
CA GLU A 129 -10.96 15.53 10.85
C GLU A 129 -10.04 15.31 12.06
N THR A 130 -8.97 14.52 11.89
CA THR A 130 -7.97 14.26 12.92
C THR A 130 -6.63 14.83 12.50
N ILE A 131 -6.18 15.89 13.17
CA ILE A 131 -4.96 16.63 12.86
C ILE A 131 -3.85 16.25 13.85
N ASP A 132 -2.82 15.55 13.38
CA ASP A 132 -1.57 15.37 14.10
C ASP A 132 -0.69 16.64 14.00
N LEU A 133 -0.36 17.23 15.16
CA LEU A 133 0.56 18.36 15.29
C LEU A 133 1.99 17.91 15.63
N GLY A 134 2.20 16.63 15.96
CA GLY A 134 3.49 16.09 16.41
C GLY A 134 3.90 16.66 17.77
N THR A 135 5.17 17.06 17.90
CA THR A 135 5.67 17.75 19.11
C THR A 135 5.39 19.24 19.01
N LEU A 136 4.63 19.78 19.97
CA LEU A 136 4.51 21.21 20.19
C LEU A 136 5.51 21.63 21.28
N ALA A 137 6.38 22.60 20.99
CA ALA A 137 7.40 23.03 21.94
C ALA A 137 6.81 23.87 23.10
N ALA A 138 7.43 23.81 24.27
CA ALA A 138 7.07 24.59 25.46
C ALA A 138 6.78 26.06 25.12
N HIS A 139 5.66 26.59 25.63
CA HIS A 139 5.21 27.98 25.41
C HIS A 139 5.01 28.37 23.94
N SER A 140 4.88 27.41 23.03
CA SER A 140 4.60 27.63 21.60
C SER A 140 3.13 27.34 21.28
N SER A 141 2.68 27.82 20.12
CA SER A 141 1.33 27.57 19.61
C SER A 141 1.35 27.05 18.18
N ALA A 142 0.37 26.19 17.89
CA ALA A 142 0.05 25.70 16.57
C ALA A 142 -1.31 26.24 16.13
N THR A 143 -1.45 26.54 14.86
CA THR A 143 -2.67 27.06 14.24
C THR A 143 -3.10 26.14 13.10
N ILE A 144 -4.37 25.75 13.12
CA ILE A 144 -5.04 24.97 12.08
C ILE A 144 -6.10 25.88 11.46
N THR A 145 -6.06 26.06 10.15
CA THR A 145 -7.04 26.87 9.41
C THR A 145 -7.78 25.99 8.43
N MET A 146 -9.12 26.02 8.43
CA MET A 146 -9.98 25.19 7.59
C MET A 146 -11.06 26.03 6.93
N ALA A 147 -11.07 26.05 5.60
CA ALA A 147 -12.12 26.65 4.79
C ALA A 147 -13.21 25.61 4.48
N VAL A 148 -14.46 26.01 4.66
CA VAL A 148 -15.65 25.20 4.36
C VAL A 148 -16.63 25.99 3.49
N THR A 149 -17.51 25.28 2.80
CA THR A 149 -18.71 25.82 2.16
C THR A 149 -19.91 25.49 3.03
N ALA A 150 -20.73 26.49 3.35
CA ALA A 150 -21.93 26.37 4.16
C ALA A 150 -22.99 25.46 3.50
N PRO A 151 -23.84 24.78 4.29
CA PRO A 151 -24.90 23.92 3.78
C PRO A 151 -25.81 24.56 2.73
N SER A 152 -26.48 23.73 1.94
CA SER A 152 -27.51 24.13 0.96
C SER A 152 -28.86 24.52 1.60
N SER A 153 -28.92 24.70 2.92
CA SER A 153 -30.12 24.98 3.72
C SER A 153 -29.87 26.10 4.75
N VAL A 154 -30.95 26.74 5.19
CA VAL A 154 -30.92 27.75 6.26
C VAL A 154 -30.77 27.06 7.62
N GLY A 155 -29.91 27.58 8.50
CA GLY A 155 -29.63 26.96 9.79
C GLY A 155 -28.46 27.60 10.54
N VAL A 156 -27.68 26.77 11.23
CA VAL A 156 -26.46 27.15 11.97
C VAL A 156 -25.38 26.08 11.74
N MET A 157 -24.14 26.53 11.63
CA MET A 157 -22.94 25.71 11.53
C MET A 157 -22.20 25.74 12.86
N VAL A 158 -22.26 24.65 13.63
CA VAL A 158 -21.39 24.44 14.79
C VAL A 158 -20.15 23.70 14.32
N ASN A 159 -18.96 24.22 14.64
CA ASN A 159 -17.70 23.50 14.49
C ASN A 159 -17.05 23.36 15.89
N GLN A 160 -16.63 22.15 16.27
CA GLN A 160 -16.08 21.85 17.60
C GLN A 160 -14.74 21.12 17.53
N ALA A 161 -13.72 21.71 18.17
CA ALA A 161 -12.37 21.17 18.30
C ALA A 161 -12.10 20.65 19.72
N THR A 162 -11.35 19.56 19.84
CA THR A 162 -10.71 19.11 21.09
C THR A 162 -9.22 18.82 20.86
N VAL A 163 -8.39 18.89 21.90
CA VAL A 163 -6.95 18.58 21.81
C VAL A 163 -6.44 17.69 22.94
N ALA A 164 -5.51 16.79 22.58
CA ALA A 164 -4.85 15.81 23.44
C ALA A 164 -3.32 15.84 23.24
N THR A 165 -2.55 15.32 24.21
CA THR A 165 -1.09 15.10 24.13
C THR A 165 -0.68 13.96 25.07
N SER A 166 0.43 13.27 24.78
CA SER A 166 0.97 12.18 25.61
C SER A 166 2.41 12.45 26.09
N SER A 167 2.58 13.48 26.93
CA SER A 167 3.88 13.86 27.51
C SER A 167 4.24 13.01 28.75
N GLY A 168 4.94 11.88 28.56
CA GLY A 168 5.66 11.20 29.64
C GLY A 168 4.81 10.52 30.74
N ASN A 169 4.01 9.52 30.35
CA ASN A 169 3.21 8.65 31.24
C ASN A 169 2.19 9.36 32.15
N THR A 170 1.79 10.59 31.82
CA THR A 170 0.62 11.26 32.40
C THR A 170 -0.22 11.90 31.29
N THR A 171 -1.47 11.48 31.16
CA THR A 171 -2.46 12.07 30.25
C THR A 171 -2.92 13.42 30.79
N VAL A 172 -2.87 14.45 29.95
CA VAL A 172 -3.36 15.80 30.28
C VAL A 172 -4.85 15.91 29.95
N ALA A 173 -5.61 16.66 30.75
CA ALA A 173 -7.03 16.86 30.53
C ALA A 173 -7.33 17.53 29.16
N ASN A 174 -8.34 17.01 28.45
CA ASN A 174 -8.78 17.55 27.17
C ASN A 174 -9.19 19.03 27.30
N ALA A 175 -8.66 19.88 26.41
CA ALA A 175 -9.19 21.21 26.19
C ALA A 175 -10.11 21.20 24.95
N SER A 176 -11.25 21.89 25.02
CA SER A 176 -12.25 21.93 23.95
C SER A 176 -12.68 23.36 23.59
N ALA A 177 -12.94 23.63 22.31
CA ALA A 177 -13.50 24.91 21.84
C ALA A 177 -14.55 24.68 20.74
N SER A 178 -15.73 25.26 20.93
CA SER A 178 -16.86 25.22 19.97
C SER A 178 -17.20 26.62 19.46
N LEU A 179 -17.70 26.71 18.22
CA LEU A 179 -18.11 27.98 17.62
C LEU A 179 -19.32 27.79 16.68
N THR A 180 -20.32 28.67 16.80
CA THR A 180 -21.64 28.55 16.15
C THR A 180 -21.91 29.71 15.19
N THR A 181 -21.82 29.48 13.88
CA THR A 181 -21.96 30.50 12.82
C THR A 181 -23.33 30.37 12.13
N ALA A 182 -24.09 31.44 11.96
CA ALA A 182 -25.44 31.37 11.37
C ALA A 182 -25.42 31.27 9.83
N VAL A 183 -26.36 30.51 9.25
CA VAL A 183 -26.53 30.35 7.79
C VAL A 183 -27.90 30.89 7.37
N GLN A 184 -27.93 31.98 6.60
CA GLN A 184 -29.16 32.66 6.20
C GLN A 184 -29.53 32.41 4.73
N GLY A 185 -30.85 32.30 4.50
CA GLY A 185 -31.49 32.26 3.18
C GLY A 185 -32.72 33.18 3.14
N THR A 186 -33.24 33.44 1.93
CA THR A 186 -34.14 34.57 1.67
C THR A 186 -35.64 34.29 1.93
N THR A 187 -36.01 33.10 2.41
CA THR A 187 -37.41 32.71 2.67
C THR A 187 -37.52 31.83 3.92
N ALA A 188 -38.40 32.19 4.86
CA ALA A 188 -38.67 31.38 6.04
C ALA A 188 -39.62 30.20 5.72
N PRO A 189 -39.31 28.95 6.14
CA PRO A 189 -40.18 27.80 5.93
C PRO A 189 -41.37 27.79 6.91
N THR A 190 -42.51 27.27 6.46
CA THR A 190 -43.75 27.19 7.27
C THR A 190 -44.40 25.79 7.21
N SER A 191 -43.71 24.76 7.71
CA SER A 191 -44.32 23.46 8.03
C SER A 191 -43.38 22.61 8.90
N GLY A 192 -43.74 22.39 10.17
CA GLY A 192 -43.00 21.54 11.10
C GLY A 192 -41.65 22.09 11.57
N THR A 193 -41.17 21.58 12.69
CA THR A 193 -39.81 21.76 13.21
C THR A 193 -39.32 20.42 13.75
N VAL A 194 -38.10 20.03 13.37
CA VAL A 194 -37.33 19.04 14.14
C VAL A 194 -36.66 19.79 15.29
N ASP A 195 -36.61 19.16 16.45
CA ASP A 195 -36.06 19.74 17.67
C ASP A 195 -35.50 18.58 18.48
N LEU A 196 -34.34 18.06 18.06
CA LEU A 196 -33.64 17.06 18.85
C LEU A 196 -33.09 17.71 20.12
N SER A 197 -32.85 16.87 21.11
CA SER A 197 -32.15 17.20 22.33
C SER A 197 -31.47 15.93 22.84
N VAL A 198 -30.35 16.06 23.55
CA VAL A 198 -29.67 14.94 24.18
C VAL A 198 -29.41 15.22 25.66
N THR A 199 -29.53 14.18 26.47
CA THR A 199 -29.10 14.19 27.87
C THR A 199 -28.16 13.02 28.11
N LYS A 200 -27.13 13.26 28.92
CA LYS A 200 -26.15 12.24 29.33
C LYS A 200 -26.06 12.22 30.85
N SER A 201 -26.16 11.05 31.44
CA SER A 201 -26.09 10.84 32.89
C SER A 201 -25.41 9.52 33.22
N LEU A 202 -25.03 9.33 34.48
CA LEU A 202 -24.63 8.01 34.97
C LEU A 202 -25.85 7.09 35.06
N ALA A 203 -25.65 5.80 34.76
CA ALA A 203 -26.69 4.79 34.83
C ALA A 203 -27.29 4.67 36.25
N ALA A 204 -28.55 4.26 36.35
CA ALA A 204 -29.25 4.15 37.62
C ALA A 204 -28.58 3.11 38.54
N GLY A 205 -27.90 3.58 39.59
CA GLY A 205 -27.12 2.77 40.52
C GLY A 205 -25.60 2.88 40.37
N ALA A 206 -25.10 3.50 39.29
CA ALA A 206 -23.67 3.80 39.13
C ALA A 206 -23.23 4.95 40.07
N SER A 207 -21.97 4.89 40.51
CA SER A 207 -21.40 5.89 41.43
C SER A 207 -20.90 7.14 40.69
N SER A 208 -21.06 8.32 41.30
CA SER A 208 -20.49 9.58 40.80
C SER A 208 -18.98 9.72 41.06
N ALA A 209 -18.43 8.86 41.91
CA ALA A 209 -16.99 8.64 42.04
C ALA A 209 -16.68 7.14 41.93
N ILE A 210 -15.78 6.80 41.01
CA ILE A 210 -15.32 5.45 40.72
C ILE A 210 -13.82 5.35 41.08
N ASP A 211 -13.33 4.15 41.33
CA ASP A 211 -11.91 3.94 41.56
C ASP A 211 -11.22 3.55 40.24
N LEU A 212 -9.94 3.91 40.08
CA LEU A 212 -9.18 3.63 38.86
C LEU A 212 -9.26 2.14 38.49
N GLY A 213 -9.65 1.84 37.24
CA GLY A 213 -9.86 0.47 36.76
C GLY A 213 -11.27 -0.08 36.91
N THR A 214 -12.20 0.65 37.52
CA THR A 214 -13.63 0.31 37.47
C THR A 214 -14.34 1.03 36.31
N ASN A 215 -15.42 0.44 35.79
CA ASN A 215 -16.13 0.96 34.62
C ASN A 215 -17.14 2.06 34.98
N ALA A 216 -17.16 3.13 34.19
CA ALA A 216 -18.24 4.11 34.15
C ALA A 216 -19.32 3.65 33.17
N THR A 217 -20.58 3.57 33.60
CA THR A 217 -21.71 3.33 32.70
C THR A 217 -22.57 4.59 32.59
N TYR A 218 -22.69 5.11 31.37
CA TYR A 218 -23.48 6.29 31.04
C TYR A 218 -24.76 5.89 30.29
N VAL A 219 -25.84 6.60 30.56
CA VAL A 219 -27.08 6.55 29.75
C VAL A 219 -27.18 7.85 28.97
N VAL A 220 -27.30 7.71 27.66
CA VAL A 220 -27.61 8.79 26.72
C VAL A 220 -29.08 8.67 26.35
N THR A 221 -29.84 9.76 26.47
CA THR A 221 -31.24 9.83 26.00
C THR A 221 -31.38 10.95 24.98
N VAL A 222 -31.67 10.58 23.74
CA VAL A 222 -32.04 11.51 22.66
C VAL A 222 -33.56 11.65 22.64
N THR A 223 -34.08 12.86 22.51
CA THR A 223 -35.53 13.12 22.39
C THR A 223 -35.80 14.13 21.28
N ASN A 224 -36.73 13.80 20.37
CA ASN A 224 -37.27 14.76 19.42
C ASN A 224 -38.45 15.51 20.09
N ASN A 225 -38.17 16.69 20.63
CA ASN A 225 -39.16 17.63 21.18
C ASN A 225 -40.02 18.30 20.08
N GLY A 226 -39.68 18.05 18.81
CA GLY A 226 -40.19 18.76 17.65
C GLY A 226 -41.65 18.45 17.30
N THR A 227 -42.11 19.16 16.27
CA THR A 227 -43.43 18.99 15.66
C THR A 227 -43.39 18.20 14.34
N ALA A 228 -42.19 17.76 13.93
CA ALA A 228 -41.96 16.90 12.77
C ALA A 228 -41.04 15.73 13.15
N ASP A 229 -41.14 14.62 12.41
CA ASP A 229 -40.28 13.45 12.60
C ASP A 229 -38.85 13.74 12.11
N ALA A 230 -37.84 13.31 12.87
CA ALA A 230 -36.43 13.48 12.51
C ALA A 230 -35.89 12.27 11.74
N THR A 231 -35.16 12.48 10.64
CA THR A 231 -34.46 11.41 9.88
C THR A 231 -32.95 11.64 9.83
N GLY A 232 -32.20 10.61 9.44
CA GLY A 232 -30.73 10.67 9.42
C GLY A 232 -30.14 10.94 10.80
N VAL A 233 -30.81 10.50 11.86
CA VAL A 233 -30.45 10.86 13.24
C VAL A 233 -29.17 10.10 13.64
N VAL A 234 -28.11 10.82 13.99
CA VAL A 234 -26.82 10.25 14.38
C VAL A 234 -26.45 10.73 15.77
N VAL A 235 -26.14 9.78 16.65
CA VAL A 235 -25.57 10.02 17.97
C VAL A 235 -24.08 9.76 17.91
N SER A 236 -23.27 10.71 18.38
CA SER A 236 -21.80 10.64 18.39
C SER A 236 -21.28 11.01 19.76
N ASP A 237 -20.58 10.09 20.41
CA ASP A 237 -20.06 10.22 21.77
C ASP A 237 -18.53 10.18 21.76
N VAL A 238 -17.90 11.31 22.11
CA VAL A 238 -16.45 11.50 21.98
C VAL A 238 -15.76 11.10 23.26
N LEU A 239 -15.05 9.97 23.21
CA LEU A 239 -14.48 9.32 24.39
C LEU A 239 -13.35 10.17 24.99
N PRO A 240 -13.29 10.31 26.33
CA PRO A 240 -12.18 11.01 26.99
C PRO A 240 -10.83 10.33 26.75
N VAL A 241 -9.74 11.11 26.74
CA VAL A 241 -8.38 10.54 26.62
C VAL A 241 -8.07 9.70 27.84
N GLY A 242 -7.63 8.45 27.62
CA GLY A 242 -7.42 7.45 28.66
C GLY A 242 -8.67 6.63 29.00
N ALA A 243 -9.82 6.90 28.37
CA ALA A 243 -10.99 6.04 28.42
C ALA A 243 -10.98 5.03 27.27
N GLN A 244 -11.55 3.84 27.48
CA GLN A 244 -11.78 2.85 26.43
C GLN A 244 -13.25 2.44 26.39
N PHE A 245 -13.79 2.27 25.18
CA PHE A 245 -15.14 1.75 24.97
C PHE A 245 -15.17 0.25 25.19
N ILE A 246 -15.93 -0.20 26.21
CA ILE A 246 -16.13 -1.61 26.52
C ILE A 246 -17.37 -2.13 25.80
N SER A 247 -18.50 -1.43 25.90
CA SER A 247 -19.75 -1.83 25.26
C SER A 247 -20.71 -0.67 25.04
N GLY A 248 -21.59 -0.82 24.05
CA GLY A 248 -22.68 0.12 23.78
C GLY A 248 -23.93 -0.63 23.35
N THR A 249 -25.06 -0.32 24.00
CA THR A 249 -26.37 -0.92 23.73
C THR A 249 -27.41 0.18 23.51
N THR A 250 -28.56 -0.16 22.94
CA THR A 250 -29.65 0.80 22.70
C THR A 250 -31.02 0.14 22.83
N SER A 251 -32.03 0.93 23.18
CA SER A 251 -33.44 0.52 23.20
C SER A 251 -34.06 0.36 21.81
N VAL A 252 -33.39 0.78 20.74
CA VAL A 252 -33.89 0.67 19.36
C VAL A 252 -33.44 -0.64 18.71
N SER A 253 -34.39 -1.54 18.45
CA SER A 253 -34.11 -2.83 17.84
C SER A 253 -33.50 -2.70 16.43
N GLY A 254 -32.40 -3.41 16.19
CA GLY A 254 -31.67 -3.39 14.91
C GLY A 254 -30.62 -2.30 14.78
N VAL A 255 -30.49 -1.38 15.73
CA VAL A 255 -29.38 -0.42 15.80
C VAL A 255 -28.23 -1.02 16.61
N SER A 256 -27.01 -0.83 16.15
CA SER A 256 -25.76 -1.14 16.88
C SER A 256 -25.02 0.14 17.24
N VAL A 257 -24.33 0.15 18.38
CA VAL A 257 -23.36 1.20 18.73
C VAL A 257 -21.97 0.71 18.33
N THR A 258 -21.26 1.47 17.50
CA THR A 258 -19.92 1.13 17.00
C THR A 258 -18.91 2.18 17.41
N SER A 259 -17.80 1.77 18.01
CA SER A 259 -16.69 2.68 18.35
C SER A 259 -15.56 2.59 17.33
N SER A 260 -15.09 3.72 16.84
CA SER A 260 -13.93 3.85 15.96
C SER A 260 -13.18 5.16 16.26
N ASN A 261 -11.85 5.12 16.23
CA ASN A 261 -10.98 6.30 16.40
C ASN A 261 -11.28 7.19 17.63
N GLY A 262 -11.77 6.60 18.73
CA GLY A 262 -12.12 7.34 19.96
C GLY A 262 -13.52 7.97 19.96
N VAL A 263 -14.40 7.63 19.03
CA VAL A 263 -15.81 8.05 19.03
C VAL A 263 -16.73 6.84 18.96
N ALA A 264 -17.69 6.75 19.89
CA ALA A 264 -18.78 5.79 19.85
C ALA A 264 -19.97 6.40 19.09
N THR A 265 -20.45 5.69 18.06
CA THR A 265 -21.46 6.21 17.12
C THR A 265 -22.66 5.26 17.02
N ALA A 266 -23.85 5.84 16.80
CA ALA A 266 -25.06 5.08 16.47
C ALA A 266 -25.97 5.89 15.54
N THR A 267 -26.33 5.31 14.39
CA THR A 267 -27.38 5.85 13.52
C THR A 267 -28.74 5.32 13.95
N LEU A 268 -29.63 6.20 14.37
CA LEU A 268 -31.00 5.88 14.72
C LEU A 268 -31.90 5.94 13.46
N PRO A 269 -32.92 5.07 13.36
CA PRO A 269 -34.00 5.24 12.39
C PRO A 269 -34.85 6.48 12.74
N THR A 270 -35.80 6.82 11.85
CA THR A 270 -36.70 7.98 12.00
C THR A 270 -37.24 8.13 13.42
N LEU A 271 -36.84 9.19 14.12
CA LEU A 271 -37.28 9.49 15.49
C LEU A 271 -38.50 10.39 15.44
N ALA A 272 -39.68 9.79 15.59
CA ALA A 272 -40.95 10.49 15.45
C ALA A 272 -41.13 11.63 16.48
N ALA A 273 -41.92 12.65 16.12
CA ALA A 273 -42.20 13.80 16.97
C ALA A 273 -42.68 13.38 18.37
N GLY A 274 -42.05 13.92 19.43
CA GLY A 274 -42.32 13.57 20.83
C GLY A 274 -41.73 12.23 21.30
N SER A 275 -40.91 11.54 20.50
CA SER A 275 -40.30 10.25 20.85
C SER A 275 -38.87 10.37 21.34
N SER A 276 -38.46 9.43 22.19
CA SER A 276 -37.09 9.32 22.71
C SER A 276 -36.45 7.97 22.36
N ALA A 277 -35.14 7.98 22.16
CA ALA A 277 -34.30 6.78 22.06
C ALA A 277 -33.22 6.83 23.16
N THR A 278 -32.86 5.66 23.70
CA THR A 278 -31.78 5.56 24.70
C THR A 278 -30.64 4.69 24.23
N LEU A 279 -29.42 5.09 24.60
CA LEU A 279 -28.21 4.30 24.50
C LEU A 279 -27.64 4.13 25.92
N THR A 280 -26.99 3.00 26.18
CA THR A 280 -26.22 2.77 27.40
C THR A 280 -24.81 2.38 26.99
N LEU A 281 -23.83 3.17 27.43
CA LEU A 281 -22.43 3.05 27.07
C LEU A 281 -21.60 2.72 28.32
N THR A 282 -20.68 1.77 28.20
CA THR A 282 -19.77 1.37 29.29
C THR A 282 -18.34 1.68 28.87
N LEU A 283 -17.68 2.52 29.66
CA LEU A 283 -16.29 2.93 29.44
C LEU A 283 -15.42 2.49 30.63
N SER A 284 -14.22 1.99 30.36
CA SER A 284 -13.15 1.90 31.36
C SER A 284 -12.28 3.16 31.33
N THR A 285 -11.44 3.39 32.34
CA THR A 285 -10.48 4.51 32.36
C THR A 285 -9.18 4.15 33.05
N SER A 286 -8.05 4.51 32.42
CA SER A 286 -6.69 4.36 32.97
C SER A 286 -6.13 5.66 33.56
N ALA A 287 -6.95 6.69 33.76
CA ALA A 287 -6.53 8.00 34.27
C ALA A 287 -7.31 8.45 35.52
N VAL A 288 -6.60 8.86 36.57
CA VAL A 288 -7.18 9.50 37.77
C VAL A 288 -7.50 10.97 37.49
N GLY A 289 -8.64 11.45 37.98
CA GLY A 289 -9.16 12.81 37.69
C GLY A 289 -10.65 12.81 37.33
N ALA A 290 -11.14 13.86 36.68
CA ALA A 290 -12.54 13.94 36.27
C ALA A 290 -12.73 13.40 34.84
N LEU A 291 -13.21 12.17 34.71
CA LEU A 291 -13.64 11.57 33.45
C LEU A 291 -14.87 12.34 32.95
N THR A 292 -14.65 13.27 32.01
CA THR A 292 -15.69 14.17 31.49
C THR A 292 -16.03 13.77 30.07
N ASP A 293 -17.11 13.01 29.93
CA ASP A 293 -17.53 12.29 28.73
C ASP A 293 -18.67 13.04 28.01
N ALA A 294 -18.67 13.08 26.67
CA ALA A 294 -19.34 14.13 25.89
C ALA A 294 -20.05 13.62 24.62
N VAL A 295 -21.39 13.73 24.62
CA VAL A 295 -22.25 13.25 23.54
C VAL A 295 -22.93 14.39 22.77
N TYR A 296 -22.99 14.21 21.45
CA TYR A 296 -23.68 15.07 20.50
C TYR A 296 -24.74 14.27 19.73
N VAL A 297 -25.79 14.94 19.26
CA VAL A 297 -26.76 14.37 18.31
C VAL A 297 -27.08 15.33 17.17
N GLU A 298 -27.26 14.77 15.97
CA GLU A 298 -27.63 15.50 14.76
C GLU A 298 -28.73 14.76 13.96
N SER A 299 -29.28 15.43 12.95
CA SER A 299 -30.25 14.88 11.98
C SER A 299 -29.98 15.45 10.59
N ASP A 300 -30.63 14.91 9.56
CA ASP A 300 -30.58 15.48 8.20
C ASP A 300 -31.48 16.74 8.02
N GLN A 301 -32.25 17.12 9.05
CA GLN A 301 -33.08 18.33 9.05
C GLN A 301 -32.50 19.51 9.85
N PRO A 302 -32.92 20.75 9.56
CA PRO A 302 -32.70 21.89 10.43
C PRO A 302 -33.37 21.69 11.80
N ASP A 303 -32.53 21.74 12.84
CA ASP A 303 -32.92 21.64 14.24
C ASP A 303 -33.29 23.01 14.83
N ALA A 304 -34.29 23.07 15.72
CA ALA A 304 -34.80 24.30 16.30
C ALA A 304 -34.12 24.75 17.62
N SER A 305 -33.43 23.86 18.34
CA SER A 305 -32.84 24.10 19.67
C SER A 305 -31.44 23.48 19.84
N GLN A 306 -30.64 23.43 18.76
CA GLN A 306 -29.29 22.82 18.66
C GLN A 306 -28.27 23.12 19.81
N ALA A 307 -28.56 24.05 20.72
CA ALA A 307 -27.84 24.23 21.98
C ALA A 307 -28.04 23.08 23.00
N ASP A 308 -29.13 22.31 22.94
CA ASP A 308 -29.39 21.14 23.80
C ASP A 308 -29.12 19.79 23.11
N ASN A 309 -28.61 19.81 21.88
CA ASN A 309 -28.03 18.66 21.18
C ASN A 309 -26.62 18.26 21.66
N LEU A 310 -26.10 18.89 22.73
CA LEU A 310 -24.82 18.55 23.37
C LEU A 310 -25.04 18.31 24.87
N ALA A 311 -24.61 17.15 25.38
CA ALA A 311 -24.61 16.86 26.81
C ALA A 311 -23.27 16.26 27.26
N THR A 312 -22.85 16.61 28.48
CA THR A 312 -21.65 16.06 29.10
C THR A 312 -21.97 15.47 30.47
N ALA A 313 -21.25 14.43 30.86
CA ALA A 313 -21.34 13.80 32.17
C ALA A 313 -19.93 13.63 32.75
N ALA A 314 -19.72 14.09 33.99
CA ALA A 314 -18.45 14.01 34.68
C ALA A 314 -18.50 12.98 35.82
N THR A 315 -17.51 12.10 35.85
CA THR A 315 -17.33 11.07 36.88
C THR A 315 -15.95 11.23 37.50
N LEU A 316 -15.86 11.24 38.83
CA LEU A 316 -14.57 11.37 39.52
C LEU A 316 -13.86 10.01 39.59
N VAL A 317 -12.61 9.93 39.17
CA VAL A 317 -11.77 8.72 39.24
C VAL A 317 -10.75 8.89 40.37
N ASN A 318 -10.88 8.09 41.42
CA ASN A 318 -10.08 8.20 42.64
C ASN A 318 -8.70 7.53 42.53
N GLY A 319 -7.76 8.02 43.35
CA GLY A 319 -6.50 7.34 43.65
C GLY A 319 -6.65 6.23 44.70
N LEU A 320 -5.71 5.30 44.69
CA LEU A 320 -5.88 3.92 45.13
C LEU A 320 -5.88 3.70 46.66
N ALA A 321 -6.68 2.73 47.12
CA ALA A 321 -6.54 2.05 48.40
C ALA A 321 -6.23 0.55 48.19
N THR A 322 -5.45 -0.06 49.08
CA THR A 322 -4.95 -1.44 48.96
C THR A 322 -5.87 -2.49 49.61
N PRO A 323 -5.82 -3.78 49.23
CA PRO A 323 -4.86 -4.43 48.30
C PRO A 323 -5.32 -4.44 46.84
N ALA A 324 -4.34 -4.38 45.93
CA ALA A 324 -4.55 -4.57 44.49
C ALA A 324 -4.28 -6.03 44.07
N VAL A 325 -4.99 -6.48 43.04
CA VAL A 325 -4.71 -7.70 42.27
C VAL A 325 -4.08 -7.30 40.92
N ASP A 326 -3.86 -8.29 40.07
CA ASP A 326 -3.26 -8.15 38.74
C ASP A 326 -3.95 -9.23 37.89
N LEU A 327 -5.18 -8.99 37.47
CA LEU A 327 -5.82 -9.89 36.51
C LEU A 327 -5.15 -9.66 35.15
N SER A 328 -5.36 -10.62 34.25
CA SER A 328 -4.94 -10.53 32.86
C SER A 328 -5.69 -11.60 32.07
N VAL A 329 -5.91 -11.34 30.79
CA VAL A 329 -6.47 -12.32 29.88
C VAL A 329 -5.55 -12.48 28.67
N THR A 330 -5.31 -13.72 28.29
CA THR A 330 -4.61 -14.08 27.06
C THR A 330 -5.52 -14.94 26.20
N LYS A 331 -5.44 -14.77 24.88
CA LYS A 331 -6.32 -15.48 23.94
C LYS A 331 -5.47 -16.10 22.83
N THR A 332 -5.66 -17.39 22.63
CA THR A 332 -5.02 -18.18 21.57
C THR A 332 -6.09 -18.83 20.71
N ALA A 333 -5.73 -19.24 19.50
CA ALA A 333 -6.57 -20.03 18.62
C ALA A 333 -5.84 -21.32 18.23
N SER A 334 -6.61 -22.39 18.07
CA SER A 334 -6.15 -23.71 17.58
C SER A 334 -5.45 -23.64 16.21
N ALA A 335 -5.71 -22.60 15.43
CA ALA A 335 -4.95 -22.24 14.23
C ALA A 335 -4.98 -20.72 13.99
N THR A 336 -3.95 -20.19 13.34
CA THR A 336 -3.90 -18.79 12.86
C THR A 336 -4.79 -18.55 11.63
N THR A 337 -5.21 -19.64 10.97
CA THR A 337 -6.17 -19.63 9.87
C THR A 337 -7.30 -20.62 10.16
N GLY A 338 -8.55 -20.19 10.05
CA GLY A 338 -9.74 -21.04 10.16
C GLY A 338 -10.28 -21.43 8.78
N THR A 339 -11.25 -22.33 8.73
CA THR A 339 -12.00 -22.65 7.50
C THR A 339 -13.51 -22.61 7.75
N VAL A 340 -14.28 -22.14 6.76
CA VAL A 340 -15.75 -22.03 6.85
C VAL A 340 -16.38 -23.39 7.22
N GLY A 341 -17.25 -23.40 8.24
CA GLY A 341 -17.96 -24.60 8.70
C GLY A 341 -17.13 -25.64 9.47
N ALA A 342 -15.80 -25.49 9.52
CA ALA A 342 -14.92 -26.28 10.37
C ALA A 342 -14.87 -25.74 11.79
N ASP A 343 -14.59 -26.61 12.75
CA ASP A 343 -14.41 -26.23 14.16
C ASP A 343 -13.12 -25.41 14.33
N LEU A 344 -13.28 -24.17 14.81
CA LEU A 344 -12.20 -23.29 15.22
C LEU A 344 -12.34 -23.03 16.73
N THR A 345 -11.37 -23.53 17.49
CA THR A 345 -11.34 -23.38 18.96
C THR A 345 -10.44 -22.23 19.36
N TYR A 346 -10.94 -21.34 20.22
CA TYR A 346 -10.20 -20.35 20.97
C TYR A 346 -9.98 -20.83 22.40
N THR A 347 -8.77 -20.66 22.94
CA THR A 347 -8.48 -20.87 24.36
C THR A 347 -8.18 -19.53 24.98
N ILE A 348 -9.01 -19.15 25.94
CA ILE A 348 -8.90 -17.92 26.73
C ILE A 348 -8.34 -18.33 28.09
N THR A 349 -7.21 -17.75 28.49
CA THR A 349 -6.60 -18.01 29.80
C THR A 349 -6.64 -16.73 30.61
N VAL A 350 -7.43 -16.75 31.68
CA VAL A 350 -7.48 -15.69 32.69
C VAL A 350 -6.47 -16.01 33.78
N THR A 351 -5.62 -15.04 34.13
CA THR A 351 -4.53 -15.21 35.12
C THR A 351 -4.57 -14.08 36.13
N ASN A 352 -4.51 -14.39 37.43
CA ASN A 352 -4.24 -13.42 38.49
C ASN A 352 -2.74 -13.44 38.81
N GLY A 353 -1.94 -12.58 38.16
CA GLY A 353 -0.49 -12.47 38.36
C GLY A 353 -0.07 -12.06 39.78
N SER A 354 -1.00 -11.52 40.58
CA SER A 354 -0.69 -10.96 41.90
C SER A 354 -0.52 -12.01 43.00
N ALA A 355 0.02 -11.54 44.13
CA ALA A 355 0.09 -12.30 45.39
C ALA A 355 -1.22 -12.23 46.22
N ASN A 356 -2.27 -11.58 45.73
CA ASN A 356 -3.56 -11.43 46.42
C ASN A 356 -4.65 -12.28 45.75
N VAL A 357 -5.68 -12.68 46.49
CA VAL A 357 -6.84 -13.39 45.92
C VAL A 357 -7.79 -12.37 45.28
N ALA A 358 -8.17 -12.62 44.03
CA ALA A 358 -9.23 -11.87 43.36
C ALA A 358 -10.60 -12.52 43.64
N THR A 359 -11.63 -11.70 43.81
CA THR A 359 -13.04 -12.08 43.97
C THR A 359 -13.90 -11.34 42.95
N GLY A 360 -15.16 -11.74 42.78
CA GLY A 360 -16.05 -11.19 41.74
C GLY A 360 -15.52 -11.38 40.33
N VAL A 361 -14.59 -12.33 40.13
CA VAL A 361 -13.88 -12.48 38.84
C VAL A 361 -14.87 -12.96 37.78
N VAL A 362 -15.02 -12.17 36.73
CA VAL A 362 -15.87 -12.46 35.58
C VAL A 362 -15.05 -12.30 34.31
N ALA A 363 -15.16 -13.28 33.41
CA ALA A 363 -14.59 -13.20 32.07
C ALA A 363 -15.70 -13.25 31.03
N GLU A 364 -15.59 -12.42 29.99
CA GLU A 364 -16.56 -12.37 28.90
C GLU A 364 -15.90 -12.66 27.56
N ASP A 365 -16.54 -13.41 26.66
CA ASP A 365 -16.10 -13.61 25.28
C ASP A 365 -17.19 -13.17 24.29
N VAL A 366 -16.89 -12.14 23.50
CA VAL A 366 -17.80 -11.55 22.51
C VAL A 366 -17.62 -12.26 21.18
N LEU A 367 -18.55 -13.17 20.87
CA LEU A 367 -18.43 -14.08 19.73
C LEU A 367 -18.52 -13.33 18.38
N PRO A 368 -17.68 -13.68 17.38
CA PRO A 368 -17.74 -13.05 16.06
C PRO A 368 -19.10 -13.26 15.38
N PRO A 369 -19.77 -12.20 14.86
CA PRO A 369 -21.07 -12.32 14.18
C PRO A 369 -21.05 -13.21 12.93
N SER A 370 -19.88 -13.39 12.31
CA SER A 370 -19.60 -14.28 11.18
C SER A 370 -19.23 -15.71 11.61
N SER A 371 -19.78 -16.17 12.75
CA SER A 371 -19.58 -17.54 13.26
C SER A 371 -20.84 -18.09 13.92
N THR A 372 -20.97 -19.42 13.98
CA THR A 372 -21.95 -20.12 14.81
C THR A 372 -21.27 -20.77 16.01
N PHE A 373 -21.90 -20.65 17.18
CA PHE A 373 -21.44 -21.27 18.41
C PHE A 373 -21.58 -22.80 18.37
N VAL A 374 -20.56 -23.53 18.81
CA VAL A 374 -20.57 -25.00 18.92
C VAL A 374 -20.58 -25.42 20.39
N SER A 375 -19.63 -24.93 21.19
CA SER A 375 -19.50 -25.27 22.61
C SER A 375 -18.59 -24.28 23.34
N ALA A 376 -18.81 -24.09 24.64
CA ALA A 376 -17.86 -23.41 25.52
C ALA A 376 -17.75 -24.17 26.85
N THR A 377 -16.52 -24.44 27.29
CA THR A 377 -16.22 -25.21 28.51
C THR A 377 -15.09 -24.58 29.31
N THR A 378 -15.30 -24.44 30.62
CA THR A 378 -14.31 -23.97 31.60
C THR A 378 -13.36 -25.10 32.02
N SER A 379 -12.18 -24.81 32.58
CA SER A 379 -11.28 -25.85 33.14
C SER A 379 -11.89 -26.57 34.34
N THR A 380 -12.82 -25.92 35.05
CA THR A 380 -13.69 -26.54 36.06
C THR A 380 -14.77 -27.48 35.48
N GLY A 381 -14.88 -27.61 34.15
CA GLY A 381 -15.80 -28.52 33.48
C GLY A 381 -17.24 -27.98 33.34
N GLY A 382 -17.47 -26.71 33.62
CA GLY A 382 -18.75 -26.03 33.40
C GLY A 382 -18.97 -25.78 31.91
N SER A 383 -20.20 -26.02 31.43
CA SER A 383 -20.60 -25.67 30.06
C SER A 383 -21.31 -24.32 30.07
N LEU A 384 -20.83 -23.39 29.23
CA LEU A 384 -21.46 -22.08 29.04
C LEU A 384 -22.36 -22.08 27.79
N SER A 385 -23.17 -21.04 27.61
CA SER A 385 -24.00 -20.82 26.42
C SER A 385 -24.19 -19.32 26.22
N PRO A 386 -24.07 -18.79 24.99
CA PRO A 386 -24.02 -17.35 24.77
C PRO A 386 -25.40 -16.70 24.88
N VAL A 387 -25.45 -15.54 25.51
CA VAL A 387 -26.63 -14.65 25.55
C VAL A 387 -26.33 -13.46 24.64
N ASN A 388 -27.18 -13.21 23.65
CA ASN A 388 -27.00 -12.14 22.65
C ASN A 388 -25.62 -12.10 21.95
N GLY A 389 -24.93 -13.25 21.86
CA GLY A 389 -23.59 -13.36 21.26
C GLY A 389 -22.42 -13.21 22.24
N VAL A 390 -22.68 -13.03 23.54
CA VAL A 390 -21.64 -12.96 24.58
C VAL A 390 -21.68 -14.22 25.46
N LEU A 391 -20.53 -14.86 25.67
CA LEU A 391 -20.32 -15.83 26.75
C LEU A 391 -19.89 -15.08 28.01
N VAL A 392 -20.41 -15.47 29.17
CA VAL A 392 -20.02 -14.91 30.47
C VAL A 392 -19.64 -16.08 31.38
N ASP A 393 -18.39 -16.09 31.84
CA ASP A 393 -17.86 -17.03 32.82
C ASP A 393 -17.73 -16.35 34.18
N SER A 394 -18.45 -16.88 35.18
CA SER A 394 -18.46 -16.35 36.54
C SER A 394 -17.46 -17.10 37.41
N ILE A 395 -16.16 -16.92 37.09
CA ILE A 395 -15.00 -17.53 37.76
C ILE A 395 -15.06 -17.34 39.29
N GLY A 396 -15.60 -16.21 39.75
CA GLY A 396 -15.99 -15.96 41.13
C GLY A 396 -14.81 -15.59 42.01
N THR A 397 -13.89 -16.53 42.27
CA THR A 397 -12.68 -16.27 43.07
C THR A 397 -11.46 -16.90 42.41
N LEU A 398 -10.50 -16.08 41.97
CA LEU A 398 -9.25 -16.53 41.37
C LEU A 398 -8.10 -16.32 42.36
N GLY A 399 -7.46 -17.43 42.76
CA GLY A 399 -6.36 -17.41 43.74
C GLY A 399 -5.17 -16.56 43.29
N ALA A 400 -4.29 -16.21 44.22
CA ALA A 400 -3.01 -15.59 43.91
C ALA A 400 -2.18 -16.51 42.99
N SER A 401 -1.63 -15.96 41.90
CA SER A 401 -1.01 -16.74 40.80
C SER A 401 -1.94 -17.80 40.17
N GLY A 402 -3.26 -17.67 40.35
CA GLY A 402 -4.25 -18.62 39.85
C GLY A 402 -4.62 -18.37 38.39
N THR A 403 -5.00 -19.44 37.69
CA THR A 403 -5.51 -19.38 36.31
C THR A 403 -6.83 -20.14 36.17
N GLU A 404 -7.75 -19.65 35.35
CA GLU A 404 -8.88 -20.42 34.80
C GLU A 404 -8.87 -20.28 33.27
N THR A 405 -9.24 -21.35 32.57
CA THR A 405 -9.24 -21.42 31.11
C THR A 405 -10.64 -21.65 30.57
N LEU A 406 -11.07 -20.81 29.64
CA LEU A 406 -12.31 -20.93 28.91
C LEU A 406 -11.99 -21.36 27.47
N THR A 407 -12.41 -22.57 27.10
CA THR A 407 -12.25 -23.14 25.76
C THR A 407 -13.55 -22.93 24.98
N VAL A 408 -13.50 -22.18 23.88
CA VAL A 408 -14.66 -21.79 23.06
C VAL A 408 -14.49 -22.31 21.63
N THR A 409 -15.37 -23.19 21.18
CA THR A 409 -15.37 -23.72 19.80
C THR A 409 -16.50 -23.09 19.00
N LEU A 410 -16.15 -22.57 17.83
CA LEU A 410 -17.02 -21.88 16.89
C LEU A 410 -16.88 -22.47 15.48
N LYS A 411 -17.86 -22.25 14.61
CA LYS A 411 -17.80 -22.54 13.17
C LYS A 411 -17.94 -21.24 12.37
N PRO A 412 -16.89 -20.77 11.69
CA PRO A 412 -17.01 -19.59 10.84
C PRO A 412 -18.04 -19.80 9.72
N THR A 413 -18.86 -18.78 9.43
CA THR A 413 -19.94 -18.88 8.43
C THR A 413 -19.62 -18.22 7.09
N ALA A 414 -18.56 -17.42 7.01
CA ALA A 414 -18.12 -16.72 5.81
C ALA A 414 -16.59 -16.63 5.74
N VAL A 415 -16.06 -16.45 4.51
CA VAL A 415 -14.64 -16.18 4.25
C VAL A 415 -14.31 -14.74 4.65
N GLY A 416 -13.15 -14.50 5.24
CA GLY A 416 -12.69 -13.18 5.69
C GLY A 416 -12.02 -13.20 7.06
N ALA A 417 -11.65 -12.03 7.58
CA ALA A 417 -11.15 -11.92 8.95
C ALA A 417 -12.31 -12.04 9.96
N ILE A 418 -12.14 -12.83 11.01
CA ILE A 418 -13.02 -12.83 12.18
C ILE A 418 -12.21 -12.48 13.42
N THR A 419 -12.75 -11.61 14.27
CA THR A 419 -12.08 -11.13 15.48
C THR A 419 -12.91 -11.53 16.69
N ASN A 420 -12.36 -12.41 17.53
CA ASN A 420 -12.98 -12.82 18.79
C ASN A 420 -12.31 -12.07 19.94
N GLN A 421 -13.08 -11.54 20.89
CA GLN A 421 -12.59 -10.62 21.92
C GLN A 421 -12.98 -11.08 23.33
N ALA A 422 -11.96 -11.35 24.15
CA ALA A 422 -12.12 -11.75 25.54
C ALA A 422 -11.74 -10.61 26.50
N PHE A 423 -12.51 -10.46 27.58
CA PHE A 423 -12.33 -9.47 28.64
C PHE A 423 -12.26 -10.18 30.01
N VAL A 424 -11.63 -9.56 31.00
CA VAL A 424 -11.76 -9.95 32.41
C VAL A 424 -11.90 -8.73 33.32
N ALA A 425 -12.68 -8.89 34.40
CA ALA A 425 -12.78 -7.95 35.51
C ALA A 425 -12.90 -8.70 36.86
N GLY A 426 -12.80 -7.96 37.98
CA GLY A 426 -13.00 -8.48 39.34
C GLY A 426 -13.37 -7.38 40.34
N ASP A 427 -13.64 -7.74 41.60
CA ASP A 427 -14.00 -6.82 42.69
C ASP A 427 -12.83 -5.93 43.14
N GLN A 428 -11.60 -6.43 42.99
CA GLN A 428 -10.40 -5.73 43.42
C GLN A 428 -9.82 -4.86 42.31
N LEU A 429 -9.26 -3.74 42.73
CA LEU A 429 -8.35 -2.90 41.96
C LEU A 429 -7.28 -3.74 41.24
N ASP A 430 -7.17 -3.58 39.93
CA ASP A 430 -6.12 -4.16 39.11
C ASP A 430 -4.86 -3.26 39.04
N THR A 431 -3.67 -3.85 38.95
CA THR A 431 -2.42 -3.12 38.72
C THR A 431 -2.10 -2.86 37.25
N ASP A 432 -2.59 -3.66 36.31
CA ASP A 432 -2.30 -3.51 34.87
C ASP A 432 -3.53 -3.81 33.99
N LEU A 433 -4.48 -2.87 33.99
CA LEU A 433 -5.67 -2.88 33.14
C LEU A 433 -5.37 -3.04 31.63
N SER A 434 -4.12 -2.84 31.17
CA SER A 434 -3.79 -2.94 29.74
C SER A 434 -3.80 -4.36 29.21
N ASN A 435 -3.71 -5.36 30.10
CA ASN A 435 -3.69 -6.79 29.77
C ASN A 435 -5.07 -7.48 29.97
N ASN A 436 -6.10 -6.74 30.43
CA ASN A 436 -7.45 -7.25 30.72
C ASN A 436 -8.38 -7.32 29.49
N LEU A 437 -7.84 -7.10 28.29
CA LEU A 437 -8.49 -7.31 26.99
C LEU A 437 -7.58 -8.09 26.04
N ALA A 438 -8.05 -9.25 25.58
CA ALA A 438 -7.39 -10.06 24.56
C ALA A 438 -8.27 -10.20 23.31
N SER A 439 -7.95 -9.40 22.29
CA SER A 439 -8.53 -9.50 20.96
C SER A 439 -7.65 -10.38 20.05
N LEU A 440 -8.24 -11.36 19.38
CA LEU A 440 -7.54 -12.22 18.42
C LEU A 440 -8.31 -12.31 17.10
N THR A 441 -7.66 -11.81 16.04
CA THR A 441 -8.15 -11.93 14.66
C THR A 441 -7.60 -13.18 13.99
N THR A 442 -8.50 -14.04 13.50
CA THR A 442 -8.17 -15.23 12.72
C THR A 442 -8.66 -15.01 11.28
N SER A 443 -7.84 -15.32 10.28
CA SER A 443 -8.29 -15.30 8.88
C SER A 443 -9.02 -16.59 8.54
N VAL A 444 -10.23 -16.49 8.02
CA VAL A 444 -11.06 -17.64 7.63
C VAL A 444 -10.99 -17.81 6.13
N GLN A 445 -10.40 -18.94 5.72
CA GLN A 445 -10.36 -19.40 4.35
C GLN A 445 -11.66 -20.16 4.00
N GLY A 446 -11.92 -20.36 2.71
CA GLY A 446 -12.85 -21.43 2.29
C GLY A 446 -12.37 -22.79 2.80
N THR A 447 -13.26 -23.77 2.92
CA THR A 447 -12.84 -25.16 3.20
C THR A 447 -11.80 -25.59 2.18
N SER A 448 -10.65 -26.09 2.65
CA SER A 448 -9.58 -26.54 1.76
C SER A 448 -9.95 -27.87 1.10
N ALA A 449 -10.77 -27.77 0.06
CA ALA A 449 -10.58 -28.59 -1.12
C ALA A 449 -9.31 -28.09 -1.82
N THR A 450 -8.34 -28.99 -1.99
CA THR A 450 -7.53 -29.12 -3.22
C THR A 450 -7.51 -27.90 -4.13
N SER A 451 -6.68 -26.90 -3.81
CA SER A 451 -6.71 -25.60 -4.48
C SER A 451 -6.00 -25.63 -5.83
N VAL A 452 -6.78 -25.44 -6.89
CA VAL A 452 -6.26 -24.94 -8.18
C VAL A 452 -5.97 -23.45 -8.04
N ASN A 453 -4.88 -23.01 -8.67
CA ASN A 453 -4.59 -21.60 -8.88
C ASN A 453 -3.89 -21.43 -10.23
N LEU A 454 -4.57 -20.84 -11.20
CA LEU A 454 -4.00 -20.55 -12.50
C LEU A 454 -3.49 -19.10 -12.53
N ALA A 455 -2.32 -18.92 -13.15
CA ALA A 455 -1.75 -17.61 -13.44
C ALA A 455 -1.49 -17.52 -14.94
N ILE A 456 -2.14 -16.58 -15.62
CA ILE A 456 -1.93 -16.30 -17.03
C ILE A 456 -0.98 -15.11 -17.21
N THR A 457 -0.11 -15.21 -18.20
CA THR A 457 0.74 -14.11 -18.67
C THR A 457 0.66 -14.05 -20.20
N LYS A 458 0.75 -12.85 -20.76
CA LYS A 458 0.64 -12.60 -22.21
C LYS A 458 1.74 -11.63 -22.63
N THR A 459 2.52 -12.00 -23.64
CA THR A 459 3.62 -11.18 -24.18
C THR A 459 3.48 -11.04 -25.69
N ALA A 460 3.80 -9.86 -26.23
CA ALA A 460 4.01 -9.68 -27.67
C ALA A 460 5.40 -10.22 -28.04
N ALA A 461 5.53 -10.90 -29.17
CA ALA A 461 6.82 -11.45 -29.62
C ALA A 461 7.85 -10.35 -29.91
N ASN A 462 7.38 -9.15 -30.25
CA ASN A 462 8.20 -7.96 -30.44
C ASN A 462 8.49 -7.16 -29.16
N ASN A 463 8.12 -7.67 -27.98
CA ASN A 463 8.22 -6.99 -26.68
C ASN A 463 7.58 -5.57 -26.68
N ASN A 464 6.38 -5.47 -27.27
CA ASN A 464 5.56 -4.26 -27.35
C ASN A 464 6.17 -3.12 -28.18
N ALA A 465 7.08 -3.43 -29.10
CA ALA A 465 7.51 -2.49 -30.14
C ALA A 465 6.36 -2.13 -31.11
N ASP A 466 6.60 -1.16 -31.99
CA ASP A 466 5.66 -0.79 -33.04
C ASP A 466 5.53 -1.91 -34.10
N VAL A 467 4.29 -2.29 -34.44
CA VAL A 467 3.97 -3.28 -35.49
C VAL A 467 3.41 -2.58 -36.73
N ALA A 468 3.90 -2.94 -37.90
CA ALA A 468 3.34 -2.49 -39.16
C ALA A 468 1.93 -3.08 -39.40
N LEU A 469 0.93 -2.23 -39.65
CA LEU A 469 -0.42 -2.62 -40.06
C LEU A 469 -0.41 -3.69 -41.16
N GLY A 470 -1.13 -4.81 -40.99
CA GLY A 470 -1.13 -5.88 -41.98
C GLY A 470 0.10 -6.80 -41.95
N ALA A 471 1.13 -6.52 -41.14
CA ALA A 471 2.15 -7.51 -40.76
C ALA A 471 1.66 -8.33 -39.55
N ASN A 472 2.13 -9.57 -39.41
CA ASN A 472 1.66 -10.43 -38.33
C ASN A 472 2.36 -10.12 -37.00
N GLU A 473 1.59 -9.80 -35.96
CA GLU A 473 2.06 -9.86 -34.57
C GLU A 473 1.83 -11.27 -34.02
N THR A 474 2.60 -11.69 -33.02
CA THR A 474 2.45 -13.01 -32.39
C THR A 474 2.49 -12.90 -30.87
N TYR A 475 1.35 -13.13 -30.24
CA TYR A 475 1.24 -13.17 -28.79
C TYR A 475 1.58 -14.56 -28.26
N THR A 476 2.46 -14.63 -27.27
CA THR A 476 2.68 -15.85 -26.48
C THR A 476 1.95 -15.70 -25.15
N ILE A 477 0.97 -16.57 -24.95
CA ILE A 477 0.21 -16.69 -23.71
C ILE A 477 0.79 -17.88 -22.95
N THR A 478 1.11 -17.70 -21.68
CA THR A 478 1.57 -18.79 -20.80
C THR A 478 0.63 -18.89 -19.61
N VAL A 479 -0.03 -20.04 -19.47
CA VAL A 479 -0.78 -20.42 -18.28
C VAL A 479 0.14 -21.28 -17.41
N LYS A 480 0.22 -20.97 -16.13
CA LYS A 480 0.85 -21.81 -15.12
C LYS A 480 -0.17 -22.16 -14.03
N ASN A 481 -0.26 -23.43 -13.67
CA ASN A 481 -0.91 -23.84 -12.43
C ASN A 481 0.09 -23.63 -11.27
N ILE A 482 -0.12 -22.59 -10.47
CA ILE A 482 0.63 -22.34 -9.22
C ILE A 482 -0.09 -22.92 -7.99
N GLY A 483 -1.24 -23.57 -8.19
CA GLY A 483 -1.97 -24.32 -7.17
C GLY A 483 -1.29 -25.63 -6.78
N THR A 484 -1.87 -26.28 -5.78
CA THR A 484 -1.39 -27.55 -5.19
C THR A 484 -2.01 -28.80 -5.80
N ASN A 485 -3.01 -28.62 -6.68
CA ASN A 485 -3.73 -29.69 -7.36
C ASN A 485 -3.79 -29.46 -8.87
N ASP A 486 -3.86 -30.56 -9.62
CA ASP A 486 -4.04 -30.56 -11.07
C ASP A 486 -5.36 -29.88 -11.46
N ALA A 487 -5.30 -28.93 -12.39
CA ALA A 487 -6.46 -28.29 -12.99
C ALA A 487 -6.91 -29.07 -14.22
N THR A 488 -8.22 -29.27 -14.42
CA THR A 488 -8.78 -30.05 -15.52
C THR A 488 -9.71 -29.21 -16.39
N GLY A 489 -9.75 -29.50 -17.70
CA GLY A 489 -10.50 -28.69 -18.66
C GLY A 489 -10.00 -27.25 -18.72
N VAL A 490 -8.68 -27.06 -18.66
CA VAL A 490 -8.05 -25.73 -18.67
C VAL A 490 -8.24 -25.11 -20.04
N VAL A 491 -9.08 -24.09 -20.16
CA VAL A 491 -9.37 -23.38 -21.41
C VAL A 491 -8.79 -21.98 -21.34
N VAL A 492 -7.95 -21.64 -22.32
CA VAL A 492 -7.61 -20.24 -22.61
C VAL A 492 -8.63 -19.67 -23.57
N SER A 493 -9.13 -18.46 -23.28
CA SER A 493 -9.94 -17.67 -24.22
C SER A 493 -9.32 -16.29 -24.41
N ASP A 494 -9.17 -15.87 -25.66
CA ASP A 494 -8.55 -14.60 -26.03
C ASP A 494 -9.52 -13.84 -26.94
N VAL A 495 -9.99 -12.68 -26.49
CA VAL A 495 -10.98 -11.89 -27.22
C VAL A 495 -10.23 -10.86 -28.04
N LEU A 496 -9.93 -11.22 -29.29
CA LEU A 496 -9.16 -10.36 -30.19
C LEU A 496 -9.91 -9.03 -30.40
N PRO A 497 -9.22 -7.87 -30.31
CA PRO A 497 -9.85 -6.61 -30.63
C PRO A 497 -10.32 -6.62 -32.08
N ALA A 498 -11.48 -6.02 -32.37
CA ALA A 498 -12.07 -6.01 -33.72
C ALA A 498 -11.19 -5.36 -34.83
N THR A 499 -10.06 -4.78 -34.43
CA THR A 499 -8.97 -4.23 -35.25
C THR A 499 -7.82 -5.21 -35.47
N ALA A 500 -7.97 -6.50 -35.15
CA ALA A 500 -7.02 -7.57 -35.39
C ALA A 500 -7.74 -8.82 -35.92
N GLY A 501 -7.27 -9.38 -37.04
CA GLY A 501 -7.77 -10.63 -37.61
C GLY A 501 -6.92 -11.82 -37.18
N PHE A 502 -7.55 -12.94 -36.82
CA PHE A 502 -6.86 -14.19 -36.52
C PHE A 502 -6.16 -14.77 -37.76
N VAL A 503 -4.93 -15.26 -37.60
CA VAL A 503 -4.17 -15.96 -38.65
C VAL A 503 -4.00 -17.44 -38.31
N SER A 504 -3.49 -17.72 -37.11
CA SER A 504 -3.21 -19.08 -36.64
C SER A 504 -2.99 -19.08 -35.13
N GLY A 505 -3.33 -20.19 -34.47
CA GLY A 505 -3.03 -20.40 -33.07
C GLY A 505 -2.50 -21.82 -32.85
N VAL A 506 -1.47 -21.95 -32.01
CA VAL A 506 -0.80 -23.23 -31.70
C VAL A 506 -0.60 -23.33 -30.19
N ALA A 507 -1.21 -24.34 -29.57
CA ALA A 507 -0.97 -24.68 -28.17
C ALA A 507 0.23 -25.63 -28.03
N SER A 508 0.96 -25.56 -26.92
CA SER A 508 2.07 -26.47 -26.60
C SER A 508 1.61 -27.90 -26.28
N VAL A 509 0.31 -28.08 -26.00
CA VAL A 509 -0.29 -29.37 -25.63
C VAL A 509 -0.61 -30.18 -26.88
N SER A 510 0.08 -31.31 -27.07
CA SER A 510 -0.05 -32.17 -28.25
C SER A 510 -1.46 -32.74 -28.41
N GLY A 511 -2.22 -32.20 -29.36
CA GLY A 511 -3.60 -32.62 -29.68
C GLY A 511 -4.69 -31.64 -29.22
N ALA A 512 -4.31 -30.55 -28.55
CA ALA A 512 -5.22 -29.44 -28.24
C ALA A 512 -5.84 -28.85 -29.50
N THR A 513 -7.15 -28.58 -29.47
CA THR A 513 -7.85 -27.88 -30.54
C THR A 513 -7.90 -26.40 -30.25
N VAL A 514 -7.32 -25.59 -31.15
CA VAL A 514 -7.47 -24.13 -31.15
C VAL A 514 -8.54 -23.74 -32.17
N ALA A 515 -9.49 -22.88 -31.78
CA ALA A 515 -10.60 -22.45 -32.63
C ALA A 515 -10.89 -20.95 -32.46
N ASP A 516 -11.05 -20.23 -33.58
CA ASP A 516 -11.63 -18.88 -33.60
C ASP A 516 -13.15 -18.99 -33.80
N ILE A 517 -13.91 -18.39 -32.89
CA ILE A 517 -15.36 -18.24 -32.97
C ILE A 517 -15.70 -16.75 -32.85
N ASN A 518 -15.89 -16.10 -34.00
CA ASN A 518 -16.28 -14.70 -34.14
C ASN A 518 -15.30 -13.67 -33.51
N GLY A 519 -13.99 -13.97 -33.51
CA GLY A 519 -12.96 -13.11 -32.93
C GLY A 519 -12.55 -13.49 -31.50
N THR A 520 -13.22 -14.48 -30.89
CA THR A 520 -12.71 -15.10 -29.66
C THR A 520 -11.98 -16.38 -30.03
N VAL A 521 -10.67 -16.42 -29.79
CA VAL A 521 -9.84 -17.62 -29.97
C VAL A 521 -9.84 -18.42 -28.68
N THR A 522 -10.25 -19.68 -28.74
CA THR A 522 -10.20 -20.61 -27.60
C THR A 522 -9.22 -21.75 -27.84
N ALA A 523 -8.58 -22.22 -26.77
CA ALA A 523 -7.72 -23.40 -26.78
C ALA A 523 -7.94 -24.24 -25.51
N ASP A 524 -8.33 -25.49 -25.70
CA ASP A 524 -8.39 -26.50 -24.63
C ASP A 524 -6.97 -27.06 -24.40
N LEU A 525 -6.41 -26.77 -23.22
CA LEU A 525 -5.10 -27.23 -22.76
C LEU A 525 -5.20 -28.53 -21.94
N GLY A 526 -6.41 -29.08 -21.73
CA GLY A 526 -6.66 -30.35 -21.06
C GLY A 526 -6.44 -30.30 -19.55
N THR A 527 -5.52 -31.12 -19.05
CA THR A 527 -5.17 -31.17 -17.62
C THR A 527 -3.79 -30.59 -17.38
N LEU A 528 -3.70 -29.54 -16.57
CA LEU A 528 -2.45 -28.88 -16.20
C LEU A 528 -2.10 -29.23 -14.74
N ALA A 529 -1.11 -30.10 -14.57
CA ALA A 529 -0.70 -30.61 -13.27
C ALA A 529 -0.19 -29.50 -12.33
N ALA A 530 -0.22 -29.74 -11.02
CA ALA A 530 0.27 -28.79 -10.01
C ALA A 530 1.72 -28.34 -10.31
N GLY A 531 1.96 -27.03 -10.36
CA GLY A 531 3.25 -26.43 -10.71
C GLY A 531 3.59 -26.36 -12.21
N ALA A 532 2.83 -27.04 -13.09
CA ALA A 532 3.11 -27.12 -14.52
C ALA A 532 2.66 -25.87 -15.30
N SER A 533 3.19 -25.70 -16.52
CA SER A 533 2.83 -24.62 -17.43
C SER A 533 2.56 -25.13 -18.84
N ALA A 534 1.63 -24.46 -19.54
CA ALA A 534 1.33 -24.68 -20.95
C ALA A 534 1.20 -23.32 -21.66
N THR A 535 1.53 -23.28 -22.96
CA THR A 535 1.48 -22.05 -23.75
C THR A 535 0.49 -22.15 -24.90
N LEU A 536 -0.05 -20.99 -25.28
CA LEU A 536 -0.79 -20.77 -26.51
C LEU A 536 -0.11 -19.62 -27.26
N THR A 537 0.41 -19.92 -28.45
CA THR A 537 0.98 -18.92 -29.36
C THR A 537 -0.10 -18.54 -30.37
N LEU A 538 -0.54 -17.29 -30.35
CA LEU A 538 -1.52 -16.71 -31.28
C LEU A 538 -0.84 -15.75 -32.25
N THR A 539 -1.07 -15.93 -33.55
CA THR A 539 -0.63 -15.00 -34.59
C THR A 539 -1.84 -14.27 -35.14
N VAL A 540 -1.75 -12.94 -35.20
CA VAL A 540 -2.82 -12.04 -35.65
C VAL A 540 -2.31 -10.99 -36.62
N THR A 541 -3.17 -10.51 -37.51
CA THR A 541 -2.89 -9.41 -38.43
C THR A 541 -3.71 -8.17 -38.04
N PRO A 542 -3.08 -7.06 -37.58
CA PRO A 542 -3.80 -5.84 -37.24
C PRO A 542 -4.31 -5.12 -38.49
N THR A 543 -5.55 -4.64 -38.43
CA THR A 543 -6.33 -4.07 -39.56
C THR A 543 -6.64 -2.58 -39.42
N VAL A 544 -6.34 -1.96 -38.27
CA VAL A 544 -6.46 -0.50 -38.03
C VAL A 544 -5.22 0.03 -37.29
N LEU A 545 -4.88 1.30 -37.53
CA LEU A 545 -3.76 2.01 -36.88
C LEU A 545 -4.08 2.43 -35.43
N GLY A 546 -3.03 2.59 -34.62
CA GLY A 546 -3.12 2.99 -33.22
C GLY A 546 -2.82 1.83 -32.26
N ALA A 547 -2.97 2.06 -30.96
CA ALA A 547 -2.76 1.00 -29.97
C ALA A 547 -3.88 -0.06 -30.04
N ILE A 548 -3.51 -1.31 -30.30
CA ILE A 548 -4.39 -2.46 -30.04
C ILE A 548 -4.11 -2.96 -28.62
N THR A 549 -5.18 -3.27 -27.88
CA THR A 549 -5.11 -3.89 -26.56
C THR A 549 -5.79 -5.23 -26.65
N ASP A 550 -5.06 -6.28 -26.30
CA ASP A 550 -5.43 -7.68 -26.51
C ASP A 550 -5.36 -8.40 -25.15
N THR A 551 -6.43 -9.11 -24.77
CA THR A 551 -6.59 -9.65 -23.41
C THR A 551 -6.99 -11.13 -23.44
N ALA A 552 -6.07 -11.96 -22.95
CA ALA A 552 -6.31 -13.37 -22.71
C ALA A 552 -6.84 -13.61 -21.30
N TYR A 553 -7.72 -14.60 -21.18
CA TYR A 553 -8.28 -15.13 -19.93
C TYR A 553 -8.02 -16.64 -19.87
N VAL A 554 -8.06 -17.21 -18.67
CA VAL A 554 -8.05 -18.67 -18.48
C VAL A 554 -9.11 -19.10 -17.46
N GLU A 555 -9.70 -20.26 -17.71
CA GLU A 555 -10.66 -20.94 -16.83
C GLU A 555 -10.33 -22.45 -16.73
N ALA A 556 -10.92 -23.13 -15.75
CA ALA A 556 -10.84 -24.58 -15.55
C ALA A 556 -12.16 -25.11 -14.93
N ASN A 557 -12.29 -26.43 -14.81
CA ASN A 557 -13.45 -27.06 -14.15
C ASN A 557 -13.47 -26.83 -12.63
N GLU A 558 -12.29 -26.71 -12.01
CA GLU A 558 -12.13 -26.45 -10.58
C GLU A 558 -12.28 -24.96 -10.27
N THR A 559 -12.75 -24.63 -9.06
CA THR A 559 -12.83 -23.24 -8.62
C THR A 559 -11.44 -22.70 -8.35
N ASP A 560 -11.04 -21.65 -9.08
CA ASP A 560 -9.78 -20.97 -8.83
C ASP A 560 -9.82 -20.20 -7.49
N THR A 561 -8.69 -20.24 -6.79
CA THR A 561 -8.46 -19.56 -5.51
C THR A 561 -7.96 -18.12 -5.68
N ASP A 562 -7.48 -17.74 -6.87
CA ASP A 562 -7.28 -16.34 -7.27
C ASP A 562 -7.92 -16.13 -8.66
N GLN A 563 -8.65 -15.03 -8.82
CA GLN A 563 -9.25 -14.66 -10.11
C GLN A 563 -8.62 -13.37 -10.66
N SER A 564 -7.75 -12.70 -9.90
CA SER A 564 -7.07 -11.47 -10.32
C SER A 564 -5.91 -11.75 -11.28
N ASN A 565 -5.28 -12.92 -11.16
CA ASN A 565 -4.20 -13.43 -12.01
C ASN A 565 -4.70 -14.29 -13.20
N ASN A 566 -6.01 -14.39 -13.40
CA ASN A 566 -6.66 -15.13 -14.50
C ASN A 566 -7.01 -14.28 -15.73
N SER A 567 -6.45 -13.07 -15.82
CA SER A 567 -6.45 -12.27 -17.06
C SER A 567 -5.08 -11.64 -17.30
N ALA A 568 -4.65 -11.59 -18.57
CA ALA A 568 -3.41 -10.94 -18.98
C ALA A 568 -3.64 -10.08 -20.22
N THR A 569 -3.47 -8.78 -20.06
CA THR A 569 -3.61 -7.77 -21.11
C THR A 569 -2.24 -7.31 -21.61
N VAL A 570 -2.11 -7.16 -22.92
CA VAL A 570 -0.95 -6.56 -23.58
C VAL A 570 -1.42 -5.47 -24.56
N THR A 571 -0.66 -4.38 -24.67
CA THR A 571 -0.96 -3.30 -25.61
C THR A 571 0.18 -3.13 -26.61
N THR A 572 -0.12 -3.25 -27.90
CA THR A 572 0.83 -3.15 -29.01
C THR A 572 0.47 -1.96 -29.88
N SER A 573 1.45 -1.12 -30.23
CA SER A 573 1.25 0.03 -31.11
C SER A 573 1.25 -0.39 -32.58
N ILE A 574 0.18 -0.10 -33.32
CA ILE A 574 0.10 -0.36 -34.76
C ILE A 574 0.41 0.92 -35.55
N VAL A 575 1.54 0.90 -36.26
CA VAL A 575 2.01 1.98 -37.15
C VAL A 575 1.68 1.68 -38.61
N SER A 576 1.77 2.70 -39.46
CA SER A 576 1.51 2.53 -40.90
C SER A 576 2.57 1.61 -41.53
N PRO A 577 2.19 0.66 -42.42
CA PRO A 577 3.13 -0.30 -42.98
C PRO A 577 3.89 0.30 -44.17
N THR A 578 3.28 1.31 -44.78
CA THR A 578 3.92 2.27 -45.65
C THR A 578 4.67 3.26 -44.78
N THR A 579 5.99 3.18 -44.83
CA THR A 579 6.75 4.42 -44.94
C THR A 579 6.15 5.18 -46.13
N LEU A 580 5.71 6.43 -45.89
CA LEU A 580 5.03 7.23 -46.90
C LEU A 580 5.96 8.31 -47.43
N ALA A 581 5.94 8.54 -48.74
CA ALA A 581 6.60 9.68 -49.35
C ALA A 581 5.82 10.96 -48.99
N ASN A 582 6.53 12.06 -48.74
CA ASN A 582 5.92 13.39 -48.57
C ASN A 582 6.61 14.34 -49.55
N LEU A 583 6.31 14.09 -50.82
CA LEU A 583 6.95 14.66 -51.99
C LEU A 583 6.19 15.92 -52.43
N SER A 584 6.82 17.08 -52.27
CA SER A 584 6.30 18.39 -52.66
C SER A 584 7.13 19.01 -53.79
N VAL A 585 6.60 20.06 -54.42
CA VAL A 585 7.35 20.92 -55.35
C VAL A 585 7.18 22.38 -54.97
N LEU A 586 8.27 23.15 -55.05
CA LEU A 586 8.30 24.61 -54.98
C LEU A 586 8.85 25.17 -56.29
N LYS A 587 8.23 26.21 -56.82
CA LYS A 587 8.65 26.89 -58.04
C LYS A 587 9.02 28.35 -57.75
N VAL A 588 10.18 28.78 -58.24
CA VAL A 588 10.65 30.17 -58.20
C VAL A 588 11.08 30.65 -59.59
N ALA A 589 11.16 31.97 -59.77
CA ALA A 589 11.55 32.62 -61.02
C ALA A 589 12.61 33.70 -60.77
N ALA A 590 13.59 33.82 -61.66
CA ALA A 590 14.62 34.85 -61.60
C ALA A 590 15.13 35.23 -63.02
N PRO A 591 15.36 36.51 -63.31
CA PRO A 591 15.03 37.68 -62.49
C PRO A 591 13.52 37.97 -62.45
N ASP A 592 13.02 38.43 -61.30
CA ASP A 592 11.69 39.06 -61.16
C ASP A 592 11.88 40.48 -60.59
N PRO A 593 11.49 41.56 -61.30
CA PRO A 593 10.90 41.54 -62.62
C PRO A 593 11.88 41.13 -63.74
N GLY A 594 11.39 40.29 -64.65
CA GLY A 594 12.04 39.92 -65.90
C GLY A 594 11.96 41.03 -66.96
N THR A 595 12.45 40.76 -68.18
CA THR A 595 12.45 41.74 -69.29
C THR A 595 12.24 41.05 -70.64
N VAL A 596 11.49 41.69 -71.53
CA VAL A 596 11.19 41.18 -72.88
C VAL A 596 12.46 40.93 -73.67
N GLY A 597 12.57 39.75 -74.27
CA GLY A 597 13.69 39.36 -75.11
C GLY A 597 14.95 38.92 -74.37
N LEU A 598 14.96 38.93 -73.03
CA LEU A 598 16.07 38.46 -72.21
C LEU A 598 15.73 37.12 -71.52
N PRO A 599 16.72 36.33 -71.05
CA PRO A 599 16.46 35.10 -70.32
C PRO A 599 15.68 35.33 -69.01
N LEU A 600 14.70 34.46 -68.77
CA LEU A 600 14.02 34.27 -67.50
C LEU A 600 14.17 32.79 -67.12
N THR A 601 14.62 32.52 -65.91
CA THR A 601 14.86 31.17 -65.40
C THR A 601 13.80 30.82 -64.36
N TYR A 602 13.11 29.71 -64.57
CA TYR A 602 12.33 29.04 -63.53
C TYR A 602 13.19 27.94 -62.88
N THR A 603 13.19 27.87 -61.56
CA THR A 603 13.77 26.74 -60.82
C THR A 603 12.66 26.03 -60.08
N LEU A 604 12.56 24.72 -60.31
CA LEU A 604 11.67 23.80 -59.64
C LEU A 604 12.49 23.03 -58.61
N ILE A 605 12.03 22.98 -57.37
CA ILE A 605 12.67 22.29 -56.25
C ILE A 605 11.70 21.22 -55.79
N VAL A 606 12.09 19.95 -55.93
CA VAL A 606 11.29 18.78 -55.54
C VAL A 606 11.88 18.22 -54.26
N THR A 607 11.06 18.16 -53.20
CA THR A 607 11.52 17.75 -51.86
C THR A 607 10.72 16.56 -51.36
N ASN A 608 11.38 15.49 -50.94
CA ASN A 608 10.73 14.37 -50.24
C ASN A 608 11.01 14.44 -48.74
N THR A 609 10.03 14.91 -47.96
CA THR A 609 10.10 14.92 -46.48
C THR A 609 9.51 13.66 -45.82
N GLY A 610 9.22 12.64 -46.63
CA GLY A 610 8.62 11.38 -46.17
C GLY A 610 9.65 10.41 -45.60
N LEU A 611 9.18 9.43 -44.83
CA LEU A 611 10.01 8.35 -44.26
C LEU A 611 10.32 7.24 -45.28
N ALA A 612 9.86 7.37 -46.53
CA ALA A 612 10.15 6.50 -47.66
C ALA A 612 10.92 7.23 -48.76
N ALA A 613 11.58 6.47 -49.63
CA ALA A 613 11.87 6.94 -50.98
C ALA A 613 10.57 7.08 -51.80
N ALA A 614 10.54 8.05 -52.71
CA ALA A 614 9.49 8.21 -53.69
C ALA A 614 9.99 7.67 -55.04
N ASP A 615 9.31 6.69 -55.62
CA ASP A 615 9.74 6.00 -56.84
C ASP A 615 9.01 6.51 -58.08
N ASN A 616 9.70 6.49 -59.22
CA ASN A 616 9.23 7.02 -60.51
C ASN A 616 8.69 8.46 -60.38
N VAL A 617 9.52 9.33 -59.80
CA VAL A 617 9.20 10.75 -59.58
C VAL A 617 9.29 11.51 -60.90
N VAL A 618 8.16 12.05 -61.37
CA VAL A 618 8.12 12.84 -62.60
C VAL A 618 7.63 14.25 -62.29
N VAL A 619 8.41 15.24 -62.69
CA VAL A 619 8.09 16.67 -62.60
C VAL A 619 7.75 17.24 -63.98
N SER A 620 6.70 18.06 -64.04
CA SER A 620 6.11 18.57 -65.28
C SER A 620 5.72 20.05 -65.15
N ASP A 621 6.13 20.87 -66.12
CA ASP A 621 5.99 22.33 -66.15
C ASP A 621 5.35 22.78 -67.47
N ALA A 622 4.18 23.40 -67.42
CA ALA A 622 3.45 23.84 -68.62
C ALA A 622 3.71 25.33 -68.89
N LEU A 623 4.60 25.65 -69.84
CA LEU A 623 5.10 27.01 -70.02
C LEU A 623 3.99 28.01 -70.43
N PRO A 624 4.00 29.23 -69.87
CA PRO A 624 2.95 30.21 -70.08
C PRO A 624 2.96 30.80 -71.50
N SER A 625 1.77 31.13 -72.01
CA SER A 625 1.63 31.92 -73.22
C SER A 625 2.30 33.29 -73.04
N GLY A 626 3.31 33.58 -73.85
CA GLY A 626 4.17 34.76 -73.70
C GLY A 626 5.61 34.45 -73.31
N ALA A 627 5.98 33.18 -73.18
CA ALA A 627 7.36 32.72 -73.04
C ALA A 627 7.74 31.72 -74.15
N THR A 628 8.98 31.76 -74.63
CA THR A 628 9.55 30.74 -75.52
C THR A 628 10.64 29.95 -74.82
N PHE A 629 10.59 28.62 -74.90
CA PHE A 629 11.60 27.73 -74.32
C PHE A 629 13.00 27.95 -74.93
N VAL A 630 14.03 27.95 -74.07
CA VAL A 630 15.45 28.03 -74.46
C VAL A 630 16.17 26.73 -74.11
N SER A 631 16.11 26.32 -72.85
CA SER A 631 16.77 25.10 -72.35
C SER A 631 16.16 24.60 -71.04
N ALA A 632 16.45 23.36 -70.66
CA ALA A 632 16.21 22.86 -69.32
C ALA A 632 17.29 21.85 -68.90
N THR A 633 17.58 21.78 -67.61
CA THR A 633 18.58 20.89 -66.98
C THR A 633 18.06 20.40 -65.64
N SER A 634 18.57 19.25 -65.18
CA SER A 634 18.39 18.75 -63.81
C SER A 634 19.75 18.49 -63.17
N ASP A 635 19.79 18.46 -61.85
CA ASP A 635 20.94 18.00 -61.04
C ASP A 635 21.04 16.48 -60.98
N VAL A 636 19.91 15.76 -61.06
CA VAL A 636 19.86 14.28 -61.04
C VAL A 636 20.69 13.70 -62.19
N SER A 637 21.71 12.93 -61.85
CA SER A 637 22.71 12.46 -62.81
C SER A 637 22.11 11.53 -63.87
N GLY A 638 22.31 11.89 -65.15
CA GLY A 638 21.76 11.17 -66.30
C GLY A 638 20.36 11.61 -66.74
N VAL A 639 19.66 12.41 -65.94
CA VAL A 639 18.34 12.95 -66.31
C VAL A 639 18.49 14.10 -67.30
N THR A 640 17.79 14.01 -68.43
CA THR A 640 17.74 15.06 -69.45
C THR A 640 16.30 15.54 -69.61
N PRO A 641 15.93 16.71 -69.07
CA PRO A 641 14.58 17.26 -69.23
C PRO A 641 14.23 17.48 -70.71
N THR A 642 13.00 17.15 -71.10
CA THR A 642 12.53 17.28 -72.49
C THR A 642 11.40 18.30 -72.59
N ASN A 643 11.41 19.13 -73.64
CA ASN A 643 10.26 19.97 -73.99
C ASN A 643 9.46 19.31 -75.12
N SER A 644 8.17 19.11 -74.90
CA SER A 644 7.23 18.66 -75.92
C SER A 644 6.04 19.62 -75.97
N SER A 645 5.89 20.31 -77.10
CA SER A 645 4.79 21.25 -77.39
C SER A 645 4.57 22.34 -76.33
N GLY A 646 5.64 22.77 -75.63
CA GLY A 646 5.57 23.80 -74.59
C GLY A 646 5.51 23.27 -73.16
N THR A 647 5.32 21.96 -72.94
CA THR A 647 5.46 21.34 -71.62
C THR A 647 6.89 20.81 -71.46
N VAL A 648 7.57 21.17 -70.37
CA VAL A 648 8.85 20.57 -69.97
C VAL A 648 8.57 19.43 -68.99
N THR A 649 9.24 18.29 -69.17
CA THR A 649 9.14 17.13 -68.27
C THR A 649 10.51 16.57 -67.93
N ALA A 650 10.67 16.11 -66.69
CA ALA A 650 11.85 15.37 -66.25
C ALA A 650 11.42 14.20 -65.35
N ASP A 651 11.96 13.02 -65.63
CA ASP A 651 11.86 11.83 -64.79
C ASP A 651 13.10 11.79 -63.89
N LEU A 652 12.89 11.91 -62.58
CA LEU A 652 13.92 11.96 -61.54
C LEU A 652 14.20 10.57 -60.94
N GLY A 653 13.49 9.52 -61.37
CA GLY A 653 13.66 8.17 -60.86
C GLY A 653 13.20 8.04 -59.41
N THR A 654 14.12 7.66 -58.51
CA THR A 654 13.83 7.43 -57.07
C THR A 654 14.43 8.55 -56.22
N VAL A 655 13.58 9.35 -55.57
CA VAL A 655 13.99 10.45 -54.67
C VAL A 655 13.91 9.97 -53.22
N ALA A 656 15.07 9.83 -52.56
CA ALA A 656 15.18 9.24 -51.24
C ALA A 656 14.46 10.03 -50.12
N SER A 657 14.22 9.38 -48.98
CA SER A 657 13.72 10.02 -47.75
C SER A 657 14.66 11.16 -47.32
N GLY A 658 14.16 12.39 -47.29
CA GLY A 658 14.92 13.60 -46.94
C GLY A 658 15.67 14.26 -48.11
N ALA A 659 15.58 13.73 -49.34
CA ALA A 659 16.26 14.26 -50.51
C ALA A 659 15.55 15.48 -51.12
N VAL A 660 16.32 16.29 -51.84
CA VAL A 660 15.88 17.48 -52.58
C VAL A 660 16.58 17.48 -53.94
N GLU A 661 15.80 17.44 -55.01
CA GLU A 661 16.27 17.48 -56.40
C GLU A 661 15.74 18.72 -57.11
N THR A 662 16.38 19.16 -58.19
CA THR A 662 15.99 20.38 -58.91
C THR A 662 15.92 20.24 -60.43
N VAL A 663 15.03 21.03 -61.03
CA VAL A 663 14.95 21.21 -62.48
C VAL A 663 14.95 22.70 -62.80
N THR A 664 15.91 23.13 -63.60
CA THR A 664 16.05 24.51 -64.05
C THR A 664 15.57 24.62 -65.49
N ILE A 665 14.73 25.62 -65.78
CA ILE A 665 14.12 25.85 -67.10
C ILE A 665 14.35 27.31 -67.50
N VAL A 666 15.04 27.52 -68.61
CA VAL A 666 15.27 28.87 -69.17
C VAL A 666 14.27 29.13 -70.29
N VAL A 667 13.63 30.29 -70.24
CA VAL A 667 12.72 30.81 -71.26
C VAL A 667 13.09 32.24 -71.66
N THR A 668 12.52 32.75 -72.74
CA THR A 668 12.58 34.16 -73.12
C THR A 668 11.15 34.74 -73.16
N PRO A 669 10.82 35.75 -72.33
CA PRO A 669 9.54 36.44 -72.39
C PRO A 669 9.39 37.24 -73.70
N THR A 670 8.27 37.06 -74.40
CA THR A 670 8.03 37.66 -75.73
C THR A 670 7.21 38.96 -75.67
N ALA A 671 6.64 39.30 -74.52
CA ALA A 671 5.83 40.51 -74.32
C ALA A 671 5.89 40.98 -72.85
N ALA A 672 5.66 42.28 -72.63
CA ALA A 672 5.58 42.86 -71.30
C ALA A 672 4.21 42.60 -70.67
N GLY A 673 4.17 42.37 -69.35
CA GLY A 673 2.97 41.89 -68.64
C GLY A 673 3.36 40.97 -67.48
N THR A 674 2.45 40.09 -67.05
CA THR A 674 2.72 39.05 -66.05
C THR A 674 2.77 37.67 -66.72
N LEU A 675 3.72 36.82 -66.31
CA LEU A 675 3.76 35.41 -66.65
C LEU A 675 3.44 34.56 -65.42
N ASP A 676 2.36 33.77 -65.51
CA ASP A 676 1.92 32.83 -64.49
C ASP A 676 2.29 31.40 -64.93
N ASN A 677 3.31 30.79 -64.32
CA ASN A 677 3.77 29.46 -64.68
C ASN A 677 3.59 28.47 -63.52
N THR A 678 3.14 27.25 -63.80
CA THR A 678 2.84 26.21 -62.79
C THR A 678 3.61 24.92 -63.05
N ALA A 679 4.34 24.49 -62.02
CA ALA A 679 5.00 23.20 -61.92
C ALA A 679 4.12 22.20 -61.17
N THR A 680 4.24 20.92 -61.52
CA THR A 680 3.59 19.79 -60.84
C THR A 680 4.57 18.64 -60.66
N VAL A 681 4.44 17.87 -59.58
CA VAL A 681 5.23 16.65 -59.33
C VAL A 681 4.34 15.45 -59.01
N THR A 682 4.73 14.30 -59.52
CA THR A 682 4.04 13.01 -59.34
C THR A 682 5.04 11.92 -58.96
N THR A 683 4.55 10.81 -58.41
CA THR A 683 5.33 9.62 -58.05
C THR A 683 4.42 8.39 -58.07
N SER A 684 5.01 7.21 -58.24
CA SER A 684 4.30 5.93 -58.09
C SER A 684 4.17 5.45 -56.63
N THR A 685 4.98 5.98 -55.70
CA THR A 685 4.83 5.73 -54.27
C THR A 685 3.65 6.52 -53.70
N THR A 686 2.93 5.96 -52.74
CA THR A 686 1.84 6.66 -52.04
C THR A 686 2.38 7.94 -51.36
N ASN A 687 2.01 9.09 -51.91
CA ASN A 687 2.44 10.41 -51.44
C ASN A 687 1.37 11.04 -50.52
N VAL A 688 1.78 11.48 -49.33
CA VAL A 688 0.90 12.22 -48.39
C VAL A 688 0.94 13.74 -48.59
N SER A 689 1.81 14.26 -49.45
CA SER A 689 1.95 15.70 -49.62
C SER A 689 0.75 16.32 -50.35
N THR A 690 0.20 17.38 -49.78
CA THR A 690 -0.77 18.27 -50.43
C THR A 690 -0.11 19.31 -51.35
N HIS A 691 1.22 19.39 -51.36
CA HIS A 691 1.99 20.45 -52.04
C HIS A 691 2.65 19.94 -53.34
N THR A 692 1.91 19.15 -54.13
CA THR A 692 2.36 18.56 -55.41
C THR A 692 2.28 19.49 -56.62
N SER A 693 1.91 20.76 -56.41
CA SER A 693 1.81 21.79 -57.46
C SER A 693 2.26 23.14 -56.91
N SER A 694 2.97 23.93 -57.72
CA SER A 694 3.48 25.25 -57.34
C SER A 694 3.45 26.23 -58.51
N THR A 695 2.84 27.40 -58.29
CA THR A 695 2.69 28.46 -59.30
C THR A 695 3.56 29.67 -58.92
N THR A 696 4.25 30.24 -59.90
CA THR A 696 5.00 31.49 -59.76
C THR A 696 4.41 32.55 -60.70
N HIS A 697 4.26 33.76 -60.17
CA HIS A 697 3.88 34.96 -60.92
C HIS A 697 5.13 35.82 -61.14
N THR A 698 5.38 36.31 -62.36
CA THR A 698 6.59 37.08 -62.69
C THR A 698 6.25 38.28 -63.56
N THR A 699 6.75 39.47 -63.21
CA THR A 699 6.47 40.73 -63.95
C THR A 699 7.52 40.98 -65.01
N ILE A 700 7.14 41.32 -66.25
CA ILE A 700 8.04 41.47 -67.39
C ILE A 700 8.04 42.91 -67.91
N ASN A 701 9.22 43.55 -67.87
CA ASN A 701 9.47 44.94 -68.30
C ASN A 701 9.94 45.06 -69.76
N ALA A 702 9.92 46.28 -70.32
CA ALA A 702 10.41 46.59 -71.66
C ALA A 702 11.80 47.26 -71.66
N VAL A 703 12.67 46.88 -72.61
CA VAL A 703 14.05 47.38 -72.74
C VAL A 703 14.08 48.86 -73.17
N THR A 704 14.75 49.72 -72.40
CA THR A 704 14.75 51.20 -72.62
C THR A 704 16.06 51.94 -72.29
N SER A 705 17.14 51.27 -71.85
CA SER A 705 18.37 51.94 -71.37
C SER A 705 19.47 52.11 -72.43
N THR A 706 20.24 53.20 -72.34
CA THR A 706 21.49 53.44 -73.07
C THR A 706 22.76 53.29 -72.22
N GLN A 707 22.62 52.97 -70.93
CA GLN A 707 23.72 52.71 -69.99
C GLN A 707 23.78 51.22 -69.64
N ALA A 708 24.93 50.73 -69.18
CA ALA A 708 25.07 49.35 -68.70
C ALA A 708 24.19 49.10 -67.48
N ASN A 709 23.55 47.92 -67.42
CA ASN A 709 22.69 47.51 -66.31
C ASN A 709 23.02 46.07 -65.94
N LEU A 710 24.18 45.94 -65.31
CA LEU A 710 24.88 44.70 -64.98
C LEU A 710 24.51 44.27 -63.56
N SER A 711 23.78 43.16 -63.44
CA SER A 711 23.43 42.53 -62.16
C SER A 711 24.13 41.19 -61.99
N ILE A 712 24.20 40.72 -60.75
CA ILE A 712 24.59 39.35 -60.40
C ILE A 712 23.46 38.67 -59.62
N ALA A 713 23.20 37.41 -59.95
CA ALA A 713 22.42 36.47 -59.15
C ALA A 713 23.33 35.32 -58.67
N LYS A 714 22.97 34.67 -57.57
CA LYS A 714 23.76 33.58 -56.99
C LYS A 714 22.84 32.47 -56.48
N PHE A 715 23.13 31.25 -56.88
CA PHE A 715 22.39 30.03 -56.56
C PHE A 715 23.34 29.00 -55.93
N ALA A 716 22.78 28.03 -55.24
CA ALA A 716 23.46 26.83 -54.74
C ALA A 716 22.76 25.60 -55.31
N THR A 717 23.50 24.52 -55.62
CA THR A 717 22.93 23.29 -56.20
C THR A 717 22.06 22.49 -55.23
N ALA A 718 22.24 22.67 -53.92
CA ALA A 718 21.43 22.04 -52.90
C ALA A 718 21.12 23.04 -51.77
N ASN A 719 19.91 22.95 -51.20
CA ASN A 719 19.51 23.62 -49.97
C ASN A 719 18.25 22.94 -49.37
N PRO A 720 18.37 22.20 -48.25
CA PRO A 720 19.59 21.92 -47.51
C PRO A 720 20.60 21.07 -48.30
N ASP A 721 21.85 21.07 -47.84
CA ASP A 721 22.93 20.15 -48.25
C ASP A 721 23.49 19.43 -47.00
N THR A 722 24.46 18.54 -47.12
CA THR A 722 25.00 17.71 -46.02
C THR A 722 26.50 17.91 -45.81
N VAL A 723 26.97 17.87 -44.56
CA VAL A 723 28.42 17.92 -44.24
C VAL A 723 29.21 16.87 -45.03
N GLY A 724 30.28 17.31 -45.69
CA GLY A 724 31.18 16.46 -46.48
C GLY A 724 30.81 16.34 -47.98
N GLN A 725 29.63 16.80 -48.40
CA GLN A 725 29.19 16.74 -49.81
C GLN A 725 29.70 17.93 -50.65
N PRO A 726 29.77 17.82 -51.99
CA PRO A 726 30.24 18.89 -52.86
C PRO A 726 29.14 19.92 -53.17
N LEU A 727 29.01 20.94 -52.32
CA LEU A 727 28.16 22.10 -52.55
C LEU A 727 28.68 22.96 -53.71
N THR A 728 27.88 23.16 -54.75
CA THR A 728 28.26 24.02 -55.88
C THR A 728 27.44 25.30 -55.89
N TYR A 729 28.11 26.44 -56.01
CA TYR A 729 27.49 27.74 -56.24
C TYR A 729 27.57 28.13 -57.71
N THR A 730 26.45 28.58 -58.29
CA THR A 730 26.40 29.15 -59.64
C THR A 730 26.12 30.63 -59.53
N LEU A 731 27.03 31.44 -60.05
CA LEU A 731 26.94 32.89 -60.14
C LEU A 731 26.54 33.24 -61.57
N VAL A 732 25.51 34.06 -61.74
CA VAL A 732 24.98 34.46 -63.05
C VAL A 732 25.06 35.96 -63.17
N VAL A 733 25.89 36.45 -64.09
CA VAL A 733 26.06 37.87 -64.40
C VAL A 733 25.21 38.21 -65.61
N THR A 734 24.34 39.21 -65.51
CA THR A 734 23.41 39.59 -66.58
C THR A 734 23.52 41.07 -66.88
N ASN A 735 23.73 41.45 -68.15
CA ASN A 735 23.73 42.85 -68.57
C ASN A 735 22.47 43.17 -69.39
N THR A 736 21.49 43.80 -68.75
CA THR A 736 20.22 44.21 -69.40
C THR A 736 20.29 45.60 -70.07
N GLY A 737 21.47 46.24 -70.04
CA GLY A 737 21.70 47.58 -70.56
C GLY A 737 22.63 47.59 -71.78
N ALA A 738 23.30 48.72 -72.04
CA ALA A 738 24.40 48.78 -73.00
C ALA A 738 25.60 47.93 -72.54
N ALA A 739 26.54 47.60 -73.45
CA ALA A 739 27.72 46.78 -73.11
C ALA A 739 28.52 47.35 -71.92
N ALA A 740 29.07 46.47 -71.10
CA ALA A 740 29.82 46.78 -69.88
C ALA A 740 31.25 46.23 -69.99
N ASP A 741 32.26 47.07 -69.75
CA ASP A 741 33.67 46.74 -69.89
C ASP A 741 34.34 46.43 -68.54
N ASN A 742 35.45 45.67 -68.58
CA ASN A 742 36.21 45.19 -67.42
C ASN A 742 35.32 44.62 -66.29
N VAL A 743 34.42 43.71 -66.67
CA VAL A 743 33.50 43.07 -65.72
C VAL A 743 34.25 42.06 -64.87
N VAL A 744 34.27 42.26 -63.55
CA VAL A 744 34.96 41.37 -62.61
C VAL A 744 33.98 40.87 -61.55
N VAL A 745 33.93 39.54 -61.39
CA VAL A 745 33.18 38.83 -60.35
C VAL A 745 34.11 38.53 -59.17
N SER A 746 33.61 38.68 -57.95
CA SER A 746 34.34 38.35 -56.71
C SER A 746 33.40 37.65 -55.71
N ASP A 747 33.79 36.48 -55.22
CA ASP A 747 33.03 35.63 -54.29
C ASP A 747 33.89 35.30 -53.07
N THR A 748 33.51 35.73 -51.87
CA THR A 748 34.30 35.47 -50.66
C THR A 748 33.68 34.33 -49.88
N LEU A 749 34.33 33.18 -49.92
CA LEU A 749 33.82 31.96 -49.33
C LEU A 749 33.68 32.09 -47.80
N PRO A 750 32.54 31.68 -47.22
CA PRO A 750 32.32 31.73 -45.78
C PRO A 750 33.18 30.70 -45.02
N SER A 751 33.43 30.97 -43.75
CA SER A 751 34.04 30.00 -42.83
C SER A 751 33.18 28.74 -42.70
N GLY A 752 33.80 27.56 -42.82
CA GLY A 752 33.10 26.28 -42.72
C GLY A 752 32.88 25.57 -44.07
N VAL A 753 33.49 26.05 -45.16
CA VAL A 753 33.59 25.31 -46.42
C VAL A 753 35.05 25.25 -46.90
N ASN A 754 35.44 24.13 -47.50
CA ASN A 754 36.72 23.97 -48.21
C ASN A 754 36.52 24.23 -49.71
N PHE A 755 37.37 25.03 -50.35
CA PHE A 755 37.33 25.24 -51.80
C PHE A 755 37.83 24.00 -52.57
N ALA A 756 37.10 23.58 -53.61
CA ALA A 756 37.47 22.47 -54.47
C ALA A 756 37.87 22.94 -55.89
N SER A 757 37.03 23.73 -56.56
CA SER A 757 37.29 24.22 -57.93
C SER A 757 36.42 25.43 -58.30
N ALA A 758 36.78 26.13 -59.38
CA ALA A 758 35.92 27.12 -60.02
C ALA A 758 36.15 27.16 -61.55
N THR A 759 35.10 27.48 -62.30
CA THR A 759 35.07 27.57 -63.77
C THR A 759 34.19 28.73 -64.23
N SER A 760 34.31 29.12 -65.50
CA SER A 760 33.41 30.07 -66.16
C SER A 760 33.11 29.58 -67.58
N ASP A 761 31.98 30.01 -68.14
CA ASP A 761 31.61 29.77 -69.54
C ASP A 761 32.30 30.72 -70.53
N VAL A 762 32.76 31.88 -70.07
CA VAL A 762 33.46 32.88 -70.89
C VAL A 762 34.80 32.33 -71.37
N SER A 763 34.92 32.11 -72.68
CA SER A 763 36.07 31.45 -73.29
C SER A 763 37.39 32.17 -73.03
N GLY A 764 38.32 31.49 -72.35
CA GLY A 764 39.64 32.02 -71.97
C GLY A 764 39.71 32.56 -70.53
N VAL A 765 38.58 32.70 -69.84
CA VAL A 765 38.55 33.08 -68.42
C VAL A 765 38.84 31.86 -67.54
N THR A 766 39.75 32.02 -66.59
CA THR A 766 40.05 31.01 -65.56
C THR A 766 39.88 31.66 -64.19
N PRO A 767 38.82 31.36 -63.43
CA PRO A 767 38.65 31.89 -62.09
C PRO A 767 39.79 31.47 -61.16
N THR A 768 40.21 32.36 -60.27
CA THR A 768 41.32 32.11 -59.33
C THR A 768 40.85 32.26 -57.88
N ASN A 769 41.20 31.32 -57.01
CA ASN A 769 41.03 31.47 -55.56
C ASN A 769 42.31 32.02 -54.94
N SER A 770 42.19 33.12 -54.18
CA SER A 770 43.25 33.67 -53.36
C SER A 770 42.73 33.88 -51.94
N SER A 771 43.29 33.13 -50.99
CA SER A 771 42.97 33.23 -49.55
C SER A 771 41.48 33.11 -49.20
N GLY A 772 40.70 32.34 -49.99
CA GLY A 772 39.27 32.13 -49.77
C GLY A 772 38.36 33.01 -50.63
N THR A 773 38.88 34.02 -51.32
CA THR A 773 38.09 34.77 -52.32
C THR A 773 38.36 34.21 -53.72
N VAL A 774 37.31 33.81 -54.43
CA VAL A 774 37.33 33.43 -55.85
C VAL A 774 37.07 34.68 -56.69
N THR A 775 37.86 34.90 -57.74
CA THR A 775 37.72 36.03 -58.66
C THR A 775 37.74 35.58 -60.12
N ALA A 776 36.97 36.24 -60.98
CA ALA A 776 36.94 36.00 -62.43
C ALA A 776 36.76 37.34 -63.18
N ASP A 777 37.65 37.63 -64.14
CA ASP A 777 37.52 38.76 -65.07
C ASP A 777 36.84 38.27 -66.35
N LEU A 778 35.63 38.75 -66.62
CA LEU A 778 34.79 38.40 -67.77
C LEU A 778 35.04 39.32 -68.98
N GLY A 779 35.88 40.35 -68.85
CA GLY A 779 36.17 41.29 -69.93
C GLY A 779 34.97 42.20 -70.25
N THR A 780 34.43 42.12 -71.47
CA THR A 780 33.32 42.96 -71.93
C THR A 780 32.03 42.14 -72.05
N VAL A 781 31.07 42.37 -71.14
CA VAL A 781 29.75 41.73 -71.15
C VAL A 781 28.81 42.54 -72.04
N ALA A 782 28.42 41.95 -73.17
CA ALA A 782 27.64 42.63 -74.20
C ALA A 782 26.20 42.97 -73.75
N SER A 783 25.52 43.82 -74.52
CA SER A 783 24.12 44.16 -74.26
C SER A 783 23.24 42.91 -74.43
N GLY A 784 22.47 42.56 -73.39
CA GLY A 784 21.64 41.36 -73.35
C GLY A 784 22.40 40.07 -73.03
N ALA A 785 23.70 40.13 -72.76
CA ALA A 785 24.50 38.94 -72.43
C ALA A 785 24.23 38.43 -71.00
N VAL A 786 24.40 37.13 -70.84
CA VAL A 786 24.36 36.40 -69.57
C VAL A 786 25.55 35.45 -69.56
N ASP A 787 26.45 35.65 -68.59
CA ASP A 787 27.68 34.89 -68.39
C ASP A 787 27.70 34.28 -66.98
N THR A 788 28.40 33.17 -66.78
CA THR A 788 28.37 32.41 -65.52
C THR A 788 29.73 32.07 -64.93
N VAL A 789 29.78 31.95 -63.60
CA VAL A 789 30.92 31.43 -62.84
C VAL A 789 30.42 30.37 -61.87
N THR A 790 30.98 29.17 -61.96
CA THR A 790 30.62 28.03 -61.11
C THR A 790 31.73 27.81 -60.09
N ILE A 791 31.39 27.58 -58.81
CA ILE A 791 32.33 27.44 -57.70
C ILE A 791 31.94 26.23 -56.85
N VAL A 792 32.79 25.21 -56.79
CA VAL A 792 32.56 23.99 -55.98
C VAL A 792 33.31 24.10 -54.66
N VAL A 793 32.60 23.81 -53.56
CA VAL A 793 33.13 23.76 -52.19
C VAL A 793 32.64 22.50 -51.47
N THR A 794 33.19 22.21 -50.29
CA THR A 794 32.76 21.11 -49.41
C THR A 794 32.49 21.64 -48.01
N PRO A 795 31.23 21.64 -47.51
CA PRO A 795 30.92 22.06 -46.15
C PRO A 795 31.54 21.14 -45.08
N THR A 796 32.15 21.73 -44.06
CA THR A 796 32.91 21.01 -43.02
C THR A 796 32.19 20.92 -41.68
N ALA A 797 31.05 21.59 -41.52
CA ALA A 797 30.23 21.60 -40.30
C ALA A 797 28.75 21.87 -40.63
N ALA A 798 27.85 21.40 -39.77
CA ALA A 798 26.42 21.64 -39.90
C ALA A 798 26.04 23.06 -39.42
N GLY A 799 24.96 23.61 -39.97
CA GLY A 799 24.49 24.98 -39.73
C GLY A 799 24.30 25.78 -41.01
N THR A 800 23.94 27.06 -40.91
CA THR A 800 23.65 27.91 -42.07
C THR A 800 24.91 28.56 -42.65
N VAL A 801 25.16 28.31 -43.93
CA VAL A 801 26.28 28.86 -44.71
C VAL A 801 25.76 29.96 -45.63
N ASN A 802 26.16 31.21 -45.35
CA ASN A 802 25.82 32.38 -46.16
C ASN A 802 27.03 32.75 -47.05
N ASN A 803 26.94 32.53 -48.37
CA ASN A 803 27.98 32.93 -49.31
C ASN A 803 27.53 34.13 -50.16
N THR A 804 28.41 35.12 -50.39
CA THR A 804 28.10 36.37 -51.10
C THR A 804 29.07 36.61 -52.26
N ALA A 805 28.49 36.81 -53.45
CA ALA A 805 29.17 37.25 -54.66
C ALA A 805 28.90 38.72 -54.94
N THR A 806 29.84 39.40 -55.59
CA THR A 806 29.69 40.75 -56.15
C THR A 806 30.17 40.81 -57.59
N VAL A 807 29.67 41.79 -58.35
CA VAL A 807 30.16 42.11 -59.70
C VAL A 807 30.45 43.60 -59.84
N ALA A 808 31.59 43.92 -60.46
CA ALA A 808 32.05 45.27 -60.75
C ALA A 808 32.32 45.43 -62.26
N THR A 809 32.41 46.68 -62.74
CA THR A 809 32.70 47.04 -64.14
C THR A 809 33.35 48.43 -64.18
N SER A 810 34.12 48.75 -65.24
CA SER A 810 34.65 50.10 -65.48
C SER A 810 33.63 51.05 -66.15
N THR A 811 32.55 50.50 -66.73
CA THR A 811 31.43 51.26 -67.31
C THR A 811 30.47 51.73 -66.21
N THR A 812 29.82 52.89 -66.40
CA THR A 812 28.74 53.35 -65.50
C THR A 812 27.57 52.36 -65.49
N ASN A 813 27.50 51.56 -64.43
CA ASN A 813 26.41 50.63 -64.19
C ASN A 813 25.25 51.33 -63.48
N VAL A 814 24.02 51.18 -63.99
CA VAL A 814 22.80 51.69 -63.34
C VAL A 814 22.10 50.65 -62.44
N SER A 815 22.62 49.42 -62.37
CA SER A 815 22.03 48.37 -61.54
C SER A 815 22.30 48.58 -60.06
N THR A 816 21.27 48.36 -59.24
CA THR A 816 21.38 48.22 -57.78
C THR A 816 21.73 46.79 -57.34
N HIS A 817 21.78 45.83 -58.25
CA HIS A 817 21.92 44.40 -57.97
C HIS A 817 23.34 43.88 -58.26
N THR A 818 24.35 44.60 -57.81
CA THR A 818 25.78 44.27 -57.96
C THR A 818 26.32 43.33 -56.88
N SER A 819 25.45 42.81 -56.01
CA SER A 819 25.77 41.86 -54.95
C SER A 819 24.63 40.84 -54.79
N ALA A 820 24.97 39.57 -54.58
CA ALA A 820 24.02 38.48 -54.37
C ALA A 820 24.51 37.52 -53.29
N THR A 821 23.66 37.28 -52.29
CA THR A 821 23.92 36.35 -51.18
C THR A 821 23.00 35.14 -51.29
N THR A 822 23.57 33.94 -51.19
CA THR A 822 22.82 32.68 -51.06
C THR A 822 23.00 32.14 -49.65
N SER A 823 21.91 31.68 -49.03
CA SER A 823 21.91 31.03 -47.72
C SER A 823 21.59 29.55 -47.92
N THR A 824 22.50 28.67 -47.50
CA THR A 824 22.34 27.20 -47.57
C THR A 824 22.35 26.61 -46.17
N THR A 825 21.36 25.81 -45.81
CA THR A 825 21.36 25.03 -44.56
C THR A 825 22.16 23.75 -44.77
N ILE A 826 23.17 23.52 -43.95
CA ILE A 826 23.96 22.29 -43.95
C ILE A 826 23.46 21.38 -42.83
N ASN A 827 22.84 20.27 -43.21
CA ASN A 827 22.43 19.20 -42.32
C ASN A 827 23.66 18.41 -41.82
N PRO A 828 23.63 17.87 -40.59
CA PRO A 828 24.63 16.90 -40.15
C PRO A 828 24.61 15.67 -41.05
N ALA A 829 25.74 14.96 -41.14
CA ALA A 829 25.83 13.71 -41.89
C ALA A 829 24.82 12.68 -41.36
N VAL A 830 24.23 11.90 -42.28
CA VAL A 830 23.39 10.75 -41.94
C VAL A 830 24.21 9.72 -41.15
N GLN A 831 23.63 9.20 -40.08
CA GLN A 831 24.31 8.36 -39.10
C GLN A 831 23.44 7.15 -38.76
N ALA A 832 24.09 6.08 -38.34
CA ALA A 832 23.43 5.01 -37.61
C ALA A 832 23.00 5.51 -36.21
N ASN A 833 22.09 4.78 -35.56
CA ASN A 833 21.69 5.04 -34.18
C ASN A 833 21.57 3.68 -33.49
N LEU A 834 22.71 3.04 -33.25
CA LEU A 834 22.79 1.78 -32.55
C LEU A 834 22.55 1.96 -31.05
N SER A 835 21.62 1.16 -30.53
CA SER A 835 21.46 0.91 -29.10
C SER A 835 21.54 -0.59 -28.80
N ILE A 836 21.94 -0.92 -27.58
CA ILE A 836 21.85 -2.27 -27.03
C ILE A 836 21.01 -2.25 -25.75
N ALA A 837 20.14 -3.25 -25.59
CA ALA A 837 19.47 -3.57 -24.34
C ALA A 837 19.94 -4.95 -23.85
N LYS A 838 19.89 -5.18 -22.53
CA LYS A 838 20.32 -6.43 -21.90
C LYS A 838 19.34 -6.87 -20.83
N LEU A 839 18.85 -8.09 -20.96
CA LEU A 839 17.92 -8.75 -20.04
C LEU A 839 18.60 -9.96 -19.39
N ALA A 840 18.03 -10.43 -18.27
CA ALA A 840 18.49 -11.61 -17.55
C ALA A 840 17.28 -12.41 -17.05
N SER A 841 17.25 -13.73 -17.29
CA SER A 841 16.17 -14.61 -16.86
C SER A 841 16.70 -16.01 -16.49
N PRO A 842 16.30 -16.60 -15.35
CA PRO A 842 15.43 -16.02 -14.32
C PRO A 842 16.11 -14.86 -13.56
N SER A 843 15.32 -14.06 -12.84
CA SER A 843 15.83 -13.01 -11.95
C SER A 843 14.81 -12.74 -10.84
N PRO A 844 15.13 -12.95 -9.55
CA PRO A 844 16.37 -13.53 -9.03
C PRO A 844 16.58 -14.99 -9.49
N ASP A 845 17.82 -15.47 -9.33
CA ASP A 845 18.23 -16.85 -9.65
C ASP A 845 18.93 -17.50 -8.43
N THR A 846 19.43 -18.73 -8.55
CA THR A 846 20.06 -19.51 -7.47
C THR A 846 21.39 -20.11 -7.88
N VAL A 847 22.33 -20.21 -6.92
CA VAL A 847 23.65 -20.82 -7.16
C VAL A 847 23.51 -22.25 -7.68
N GLY A 848 24.07 -22.51 -8.86
CA GLY A 848 24.04 -23.82 -9.54
C GLY A 848 23.04 -23.93 -10.70
N GLN A 849 22.12 -22.97 -10.88
CA GLN A 849 21.11 -22.97 -11.95
C GLN A 849 21.58 -22.19 -13.20
N ASN A 850 20.84 -22.27 -14.30
CA ASN A 850 21.20 -21.59 -15.55
C ASN A 850 20.52 -20.22 -15.68
N LEU A 851 21.33 -19.17 -15.65
CA LEU A 851 20.97 -17.79 -15.95
C LEU A 851 21.18 -17.51 -17.43
N THR A 852 20.14 -17.06 -18.13
CA THR A 852 20.20 -16.66 -19.53
C THR A 852 20.20 -15.14 -19.65
N TYR A 853 21.25 -14.58 -20.24
CA TYR A 853 21.26 -13.21 -20.72
C TYR A 853 20.73 -13.14 -22.16
N VAL A 854 19.88 -12.15 -22.43
CA VAL A 854 19.45 -11.79 -23.79
C VAL A 854 19.94 -10.38 -24.08
N LEU A 855 20.59 -10.21 -25.22
CA LEU A 855 21.13 -8.97 -25.74
C LEU A 855 20.31 -8.61 -26.99
N ILE A 856 19.80 -7.39 -27.04
CA ILE A 856 18.97 -6.89 -28.14
C ILE A 856 19.67 -5.67 -28.72
N VAL A 857 20.11 -5.76 -29.97
CA VAL A 857 20.75 -4.67 -30.72
C VAL A 857 19.73 -4.08 -31.68
N SER A 858 19.61 -2.76 -31.73
CA SER A 858 18.71 -2.09 -32.69
C SER A 858 19.37 -0.87 -33.32
N ASN A 859 19.09 -0.64 -34.61
CA ASN A 859 19.56 0.55 -35.33
C ASN A 859 18.39 1.48 -35.68
N ALA A 860 18.09 2.44 -34.80
CA ALA A 860 17.02 3.43 -34.99
C ALA A 860 17.47 4.64 -35.85
N GLY A 861 18.45 4.45 -36.74
CA GLY A 861 19.11 5.53 -37.49
C GLY A 861 18.88 5.41 -39.00
N PRO A 862 18.78 6.52 -39.75
CA PRO A 862 18.48 6.50 -41.17
C PRO A 862 19.59 5.89 -42.05
N ALA A 863 20.78 5.64 -41.49
CA ALA A 863 21.85 4.90 -42.17
C ALA A 863 22.05 3.51 -41.54
N ALA A 864 22.37 2.52 -42.38
CA ALA A 864 22.76 1.19 -41.93
C ALA A 864 24.11 1.21 -41.18
N ALA A 865 24.21 0.44 -40.11
CA ALA A 865 25.44 0.26 -39.34
C ALA A 865 26.24 -0.92 -39.90
N ALA A 866 27.51 -0.71 -40.25
CA ALA A 866 28.41 -1.75 -40.76
C ALA A 866 29.33 -2.30 -39.66
N ASP A 867 29.86 -3.51 -39.87
CA ASP A 867 30.79 -4.22 -38.98
C ASP A 867 30.32 -4.27 -37.51
N VAL A 868 29.02 -4.47 -37.30
CA VAL A 868 28.39 -4.37 -35.98
C VAL A 868 28.85 -5.51 -35.09
N THR A 869 29.53 -5.14 -34.00
CA THR A 869 30.16 -6.09 -33.09
C THR A 869 29.68 -5.85 -31.67
N VAL A 870 29.11 -6.90 -31.06
CA VAL A 870 28.69 -6.97 -29.66
C VAL A 870 29.80 -7.62 -28.83
N SER A 871 30.05 -7.07 -27.65
CA SER A 871 31.02 -7.63 -26.68
C SER A 871 30.42 -7.68 -25.27
N ASP A 872 30.39 -8.86 -24.67
CA ASP A 872 29.88 -9.14 -23.33
C ASP A 872 30.99 -9.79 -22.51
N THR A 873 31.38 -9.21 -21.37
CA THR A 873 32.44 -9.79 -20.53
C THR A 873 31.82 -10.35 -19.27
N LEU A 874 31.80 -11.68 -19.18
CA LEU A 874 31.12 -12.38 -18.11
C LEU A 874 31.71 -12.01 -16.73
N PRO A 875 30.85 -11.68 -15.75
CA PRO A 875 31.32 -11.28 -14.42
C PRO A 875 31.93 -12.45 -13.64
N SER A 876 32.80 -12.12 -12.69
CA SER A 876 33.32 -13.11 -11.74
C SER A 876 32.19 -13.75 -10.93
N GLY A 877 32.16 -15.08 -10.86
CA GLY A 877 31.12 -15.82 -10.15
C GLY A 877 30.05 -16.45 -11.06
N VAL A 878 30.27 -16.50 -12.37
CA VAL A 878 29.51 -17.37 -13.30
C VAL A 878 30.46 -18.28 -14.10
N THR A 879 29.93 -19.39 -14.60
CA THR A 879 30.59 -20.25 -15.61
C THR A 879 29.79 -20.23 -16.91
N PHE A 880 30.46 -20.14 -18.05
CA PHE A 880 29.80 -20.13 -19.36
C PHE A 880 29.24 -21.51 -19.73
N VAL A 881 28.04 -21.54 -20.31
CA VAL A 881 27.36 -22.76 -20.78
C VAL A 881 27.26 -22.78 -22.31
N SER A 882 26.68 -21.73 -22.92
CA SER A 882 26.46 -21.65 -24.37
C SER A 882 26.15 -20.21 -24.81
N ASP A 883 26.33 -19.91 -26.09
CA ASP A 883 25.86 -18.69 -26.74
C ASP A 883 25.09 -18.98 -28.05
N GLY A 884 24.45 -17.97 -28.61
CA GLY A 884 23.72 -18.05 -29.88
C GLY A 884 23.23 -16.68 -30.38
N SER A 885 22.77 -16.60 -31.63
CA SER A 885 22.19 -15.39 -32.24
C SER A 885 21.16 -15.78 -33.30
N ASP A 886 20.21 -14.90 -33.57
CA ASP A 886 19.24 -15.02 -34.67
C ASP A 886 19.83 -14.65 -36.05
N VAL A 887 20.88 -13.83 -36.08
CA VAL A 887 21.55 -13.39 -37.31
C VAL A 887 22.22 -14.57 -38.02
N SER A 888 21.60 -15.03 -39.11
CA SER A 888 22.06 -16.14 -39.94
C SER A 888 23.46 -15.89 -40.53
N GLY A 889 24.48 -16.45 -39.88
CA GLY A 889 25.89 -16.34 -40.29
C GLY A 889 26.74 -15.47 -39.37
N ALA A 890 26.18 -14.91 -38.30
CA ALA A 890 26.96 -14.24 -37.26
C ALA A 890 28.01 -15.19 -36.64
N THR A 891 29.20 -14.66 -36.36
CA THR A 891 30.27 -15.43 -35.73
C THR A 891 30.38 -15.05 -34.25
N LEU A 892 30.08 -16.00 -33.38
CA LEU A 892 30.27 -15.88 -31.94
C LEU A 892 31.59 -16.53 -31.51
N THR A 893 32.28 -15.90 -30.56
CA THR A 893 33.54 -16.41 -29.99
C THR A 893 33.62 -16.11 -28.50
N ASN A 894 33.90 -17.13 -27.69
CA ASN A 894 34.25 -16.97 -26.28
C ASN A 894 35.78 -17.00 -26.13
N THR A 895 36.38 -15.88 -25.72
CA THR A 895 37.80 -15.79 -25.39
C THR A 895 37.95 -15.36 -23.93
N ASN A 896 38.43 -16.27 -23.08
CA ASN A 896 38.68 -16.05 -21.65
C ASN A 896 37.47 -15.48 -20.86
N GLY A 897 36.23 -15.78 -21.27
CA GLY A 897 35.01 -15.27 -20.63
C GLY A 897 34.46 -13.97 -21.21
N THR A 898 35.14 -13.36 -22.21
CA THR A 898 34.51 -12.36 -23.08
C THR A 898 33.87 -13.07 -24.28
N ILE A 899 32.56 -12.90 -24.43
CA ILE A 899 31.81 -13.30 -25.62
C ILE A 899 31.83 -12.13 -26.61
N THR A 900 32.21 -12.40 -27.85
CA THR A 900 32.15 -11.42 -28.94
C THR A 900 31.34 -12.01 -30.09
N ALA A 901 30.31 -11.27 -30.53
CA ALA A 901 29.45 -11.63 -31.65
C ALA A 901 29.56 -10.56 -32.75
N ASN A 902 29.92 -10.97 -33.96
CA ASN A 902 29.89 -10.11 -35.15
C ASN A 902 28.59 -10.35 -35.92
N LEU A 903 27.76 -9.32 -36.04
CA LEU A 903 26.45 -9.33 -36.68
C LEU A 903 26.50 -8.83 -38.14
N GLY A 904 27.65 -8.31 -38.60
CA GLY A 904 27.79 -7.77 -39.96
C GLY A 904 27.13 -6.41 -40.13
N THR A 905 26.11 -6.30 -40.99
CA THR A 905 25.47 -5.01 -41.32
C THR A 905 24.03 -4.96 -40.83
N VAL A 906 23.76 -4.10 -39.85
CA VAL A 906 22.43 -3.88 -39.26
C VAL A 906 21.74 -2.74 -40.00
N ALA A 907 20.68 -3.08 -40.75
CA ALA A 907 19.94 -2.13 -41.58
C ALA A 907 19.25 -1.03 -40.76
N SER A 908 18.85 0.07 -41.41
CA SER A 908 17.99 1.09 -40.79
C SER A 908 16.67 0.47 -40.33
N GLY A 909 16.35 0.59 -39.04
CA GLY A 909 15.14 0.01 -38.43
C GLY A 909 15.26 -1.47 -38.05
N ALA A 910 16.40 -2.13 -38.26
CA ALA A 910 16.59 -3.53 -37.90
C ALA A 910 16.83 -3.71 -36.39
N VAL A 911 16.46 -4.90 -35.90
CA VAL A 911 16.68 -5.39 -34.54
C VAL A 911 17.18 -6.84 -34.62
N ASP A 912 18.29 -7.12 -33.94
CA ASP A 912 18.99 -8.41 -33.92
C ASP A 912 19.26 -8.83 -32.47
N THR A 913 19.40 -10.13 -32.19
CA THR A 913 19.60 -10.63 -30.81
C THR A 913 20.78 -11.59 -30.66
N VAL A 914 21.37 -11.58 -29.46
CA VAL A 914 22.41 -12.51 -29.01
C VAL A 914 22.01 -13.06 -27.64
N THR A 915 22.10 -14.37 -27.46
CA THR A 915 21.81 -15.06 -26.19
C THR A 915 23.09 -15.64 -25.60
N ILE A 916 23.23 -15.57 -24.28
CA ILE A 916 24.38 -16.09 -23.53
C ILE A 916 23.87 -16.76 -22.26
N VAL A 917 24.10 -18.07 -22.11
CA VAL A 917 23.71 -18.87 -20.95
C VAL A 917 24.93 -19.09 -20.05
N VAL A 918 24.76 -18.88 -18.75
CA VAL A 918 25.78 -19.07 -17.72
C VAL A 918 25.19 -19.76 -16.49
N THR A 919 26.05 -20.37 -15.66
CA THR A 919 25.67 -20.95 -14.37
C THR A 919 26.35 -20.16 -13.23
N PRO A 920 25.60 -19.45 -12.35
CA PRO A 920 26.17 -18.75 -11.20
C PRO A 920 26.78 -19.69 -10.16
N THR A 921 27.99 -19.37 -9.67
CA THR A 921 28.78 -20.21 -8.76
C THR A 921 28.88 -19.67 -7.34
N ALA A 922 28.30 -18.49 -7.05
CA ALA A 922 28.32 -17.85 -5.74
C ALA A 922 27.09 -16.95 -5.56
N ALA A 923 26.65 -16.79 -4.31
CA ALA A 923 25.50 -15.95 -3.96
C ALA A 923 25.88 -14.46 -3.87
N GLY A 924 24.88 -13.59 -4.06
CA GLY A 924 25.04 -12.12 -4.08
C GLY A 924 24.54 -11.51 -5.39
N THR A 925 24.69 -10.19 -5.55
CA THR A 925 24.29 -9.50 -6.78
C THR A 925 25.37 -9.61 -7.84
N ILE A 926 25.04 -10.24 -8.96
CA ILE A 926 25.87 -10.29 -10.17
C ILE A 926 25.45 -9.17 -11.12
N SER A 927 26.43 -8.41 -11.62
CA SER A 927 26.22 -7.33 -12.59
C SER A 927 26.95 -7.67 -13.88
N ASN A 928 26.22 -7.90 -14.98
CA ASN A 928 26.82 -8.14 -16.29
C ASN A 928 26.57 -6.96 -17.25
N THR A 929 27.60 -6.55 -17.99
CA THR A 929 27.59 -5.42 -18.93
C THR A 929 28.02 -5.87 -20.32
N ALA A 930 27.22 -5.55 -21.33
CA ALA A 930 27.55 -5.72 -22.74
C ALA A 930 27.62 -4.38 -23.46
N THR A 931 28.42 -4.32 -24.52
CA THR A 931 28.56 -3.16 -25.40
C THR A 931 28.31 -3.54 -26.85
N VAL A 932 27.92 -2.54 -27.67
CA VAL A 932 27.82 -2.67 -29.13
C VAL A 932 28.62 -1.57 -29.83
N SER A 933 29.21 -1.91 -30.96
CA SER A 933 30.08 -1.04 -31.75
C SER A 933 29.86 -1.24 -33.26
N THR A 934 30.29 -0.29 -34.08
CA THR A 934 30.16 -0.27 -35.55
C THR A 934 31.28 0.59 -36.15
N THR A 935 31.60 0.37 -37.43
CA THR A 935 32.49 1.25 -38.21
C THR A 935 31.77 2.46 -38.83
N THR A 936 30.43 2.43 -38.92
CA THR A 936 29.63 3.57 -39.37
C THR A 936 29.60 4.68 -38.30
N ALA A 937 29.53 5.94 -38.72
CA ALA A 937 29.28 7.06 -37.81
C ALA A 937 27.93 6.85 -37.08
N ASN A 938 27.98 6.77 -35.75
CA ASN A 938 26.85 6.40 -34.89
C ASN A 938 26.47 7.56 -33.95
N ALA A 939 25.21 7.98 -33.99
CA ALA A 939 24.63 8.96 -33.09
C ALA A 939 24.05 8.34 -31.79
N GLY A 940 24.01 7.00 -31.69
CA GLY A 940 23.38 6.29 -30.58
C GLY A 940 24.12 6.42 -29.25
N ALA A 941 23.40 6.92 -28.23
CA ALA A 941 23.92 7.14 -26.88
C ALA A 941 23.94 5.86 -26.00
N HIS A 942 23.24 4.80 -26.42
CA HIS A 942 22.98 3.60 -25.63
C HIS A 942 23.81 2.39 -26.12
N THR A 943 25.10 2.59 -26.36
CA THR A 943 26.03 1.55 -26.84
C THR A 943 26.55 0.61 -25.74
N SER A 944 26.00 0.69 -24.53
CA SER A 944 26.32 -0.16 -23.39
C SER A 944 25.06 -0.43 -22.56
N ALA A 945 24.85 -1.68 -22.15
CA ALA A 945 23.74 -2.11 -21.31
C ALA A 945 24.22 -3.01 -20.17
N THR A 946 23.83 -2.66 -18.94
CA THR A 946 24.13 -3.41 -17.73
C THR A 946 22.84 -3.95 -17.12
N VAL A 947 22.84 -5.23 -16.76
CA VAL A 947 21.76 -5.86 -15.98
C VAL A 947 22.33 -6.37 -14.65
N GLN A 948 21.54 -6.24 -13.58
CA GLN A 948 21.86 -6.81 -12.28
C GLN A 948 20.88 -7.95 -11.95
N THR A 949 21.41 -9.04 -11.44
CA THR A 949 20.66 -10.24 -11.06
C THR A 949 21.08 -10.62 -9.64
N THR A 950 20.12 -10.76 -8.73
CA THR A 950 20.39 -11.29 -7.39
C THR A 950 20.43 -12.81 -7.45
N ILE A 951 21.55 -13.40 -7.04
CA ILE A 951 21.74 -14.84 -6.92
C ILE A 951 21.57 -15.23 -5.46
N ASN A 952 20.51 -15.98 -5.17
CA ASN A 952 20.24 -16.53 -3.86
C ASN A 952 21.17 -17.74 -3.59
N PRO A 953 21.65 -17.93 -2.35
CA PRO A 953 22.40 -19.12 -1.99
C PRO A 953 21.52 -20.37 -2.14
N THR A 954 22.11 -21.49 -2.56
CA THR A 954 21.47 -22.80 -2.42
C THR A 954 21.23 -23.02 -0.92
N SER A 955 19.97 -23.24 -0.52
CA SER A 955 19.56 -23.21 0.88
C SER A 955 20.10 -24.40 1.69
N ALA A 956 21.22 -24.18 2.37
CA ALA A 956 21.91 -25.16 3.20
C ALA A 956 21.94 -24.75 4.69
N ALA A 957 20.90 -24.07 5.16
CA ALA A 957 20.74 -23.61 6.54
C ALA A 957 19.41 -24.11 7.13
N ALA A 958 19.48 -24.52 8.39
CA ALA A 958 18.34 -24.92 9.20
C ALA A 958 17.70 -23.70 9.88
N ASN A 959 16.48 -23.85 10.39
CA ASN A 959 15.75 -22.83 11.12
C ASN A 959 15.26 -23.37 12.48
N LEU A 960 16.20 -23.88 13.27
CA LEU A 960 15.92 -24.54 14.54
C LEU A 960 15.72 -23.54 15.68
N SER A 961 14.56 -23.56 16.33
CA SER A 961 14.28 -22.83 17.57
C SER A 961 14.32 -23.75 18.79
N ILE A 962 14.54 -23.18 19.99
CA ILE A 962 14.35 -23.85 21.28
C ILE A 962 13.36 -23.09 22.16
N THR A 963 12.49 -23.82 22.85
CA THR A 963 11.59 -23.32 23.91
C THR A 963 11.77 -24.13 25.18
N LYS A 964 11.41 -23.54 26.34
CA LYS A 964 11.51 -24.19 27.65
C LYS A 964 10.39 -23.73 28.58
N THR A 965 9.75 -24.66 29.28
CA THR A 965 8.71 -24.42 30.28
C THR A 965 9.02 -25.14 31.60
N ALA A 966 8.24 -24.86 32.64
CA ALA A 966 8.39 -25.44 33.97
C ALA A 966 7.01 -25.70 34.59
N SER A 967 6.81 -26.86 35.23
CA SER A 967 5.56 -27.22 35.92
C SER A 967 5.83 -28.15 37.12
N PRO A 968 5.22 -27.91 38.30
CA PRO A 968 4.39 -26.76 38.65
C PRO A 968 5.19 -25.44 38.68
N SER A 969 4.51 -24.30 38.60
CA SER A 969 5.11 -22.97 38.79
C SER A 969 4.02 -21.99 39.27
N PRO A 970 4.12 -21.39 40.47
CA PRO A 970 5.16 -21.59 41.49
C PRO A 970 5.18 -23.03 42.06
N ASP A 971 6.27 -23.36 42.77
CA ASP A 971 6.47 -24.66 43.43
C ASP A 971 6.94 -24.46 44.89
N VAL A 972 7.13 -25.55 45.65
CA VAL A 972 7.52 -25.54 47.06
C VAL A 972 8.79 -26.36 47.31
N VAL A 973 9.59 -25.94 48.30
CA VAL A 973 10.81 -26.66 48.69
C VAL A 973 10.49 -28.11 49.08
N GLY A 974 11.12 -29.08 48.40
CA GLY A 974 10.99 -30.52 48.65
C GLY A 974 10.01 -31.27 47.75
N GLN A 975 9.35 -30.61 46.79
CA GLN A 975 8.49 -31.25 45.78
C GLN A 975 9.19 -31.33 44.41
N ASP A 976 8.62 -32.07 43.45
CA ASP A 976 9.25 -32.32 42.15
C ASP A 976 8.77 -31.33 41.07
N LEU A 977 9.71 -30.52 40.59
CA LEU A 977 9.60 -29.56 39.51
C LEU A 977 10.07 -30.18 38.19
N THR A 978 9.22 -30.21 37.16
CA THR A 978 9.58 -30.71 35.83
C THR A 978 9.75 -29.57 34.83
N TYR A 979 10.91 -29.50 34.21
CA TYR A 979 11.17 -28.69 33.03
C TYR A 979 10.90 -29.49 31.76
N THR A 980 10.23 -28.87 30.79
CA THR A 980 10.09 -29.40 29.43
C THR A 980 10.84 -28.48 28.48
N ILE A 981 11.60 -29.08 27.54
CA ILE A 981 12.36 -28.41 26.50
C ILE A 981 11.88 -28.96 25.17
N VAL A 982 11.56 -28.07 24.21
CA VAL A 982 11.21 -28.48 22.84
C VAL A 982 12.12 -27.74 21.86
N VAL A 983 12.72 -28.48 20.92
CA VAL A 983 13.42 -27.91 19.76
C VAL A 983 12.66 -28.25 18.49
N SER A 984 12.57 -27.34 17.52
CA SER A 984 11.80 -27.53 16.28
C SER A 984 12.46 -26.84 15.09
N ASP A 985 12.51 -27.52 13.94
CA ASP A 985 13.03 -26.97 12.69
C ASP A 985 11.87 -26.59 11.75
N ALA A 986 11.97 -25.48 11.04
CA ALA A 986 10.84 -24.96 10.27
C ALA A 986 10.61 -25.73 8.94
N PRO A 987 9.35 -25.92 8.50
CA PRO A 987 9.07 -26.50 7.18
C PRO A 987 9.73 -25.69 6.06
N GLY A 988 10.40 -26.37 5.13
CA GLY A 988 11.09 -25.74 4.00
C GLY A 988 12.51 -25.22 4.28
N ALA A 989 13.03 -25.41 5.51
CA ALA A 989 14.45 -25.28 5.80
C ALA A 989 15.26 -26.50 5.28
N ALA A 990 16.58 -26.49 5.47
CA ALA A 990 17.40 -27.70 5.32
C ALA A 990 17.61 -28.37 6.69
N ASP A 991 17.51 -29.70 6.75
CA ASP A 991 17.53 -30.49 8.00
C ASP A 991 18.65 -30.08 8.98
N ALA A 992 18.28 -29.73 10.21
CA ALA A 992 19.23 -29.43 11.28
C ALA A 992 20.06 -30.66 11.66
N ALA A 993 21.38 -30.63 11.37
CA ALA A 993 22.30 -31.75 11.59
C ALA A 993 23.37 -31.43 12.64
N GLY A 994 23.76 -32.45 13.43
CA GLY A 994 24.64 -32.34 14.58
C GLY A 994 23.98 -31.71 15.82
N VAL A 995 22.65 -31.79 15.94
CA VAL A 995 21.89 -31.11 17.01
C VAL A 995 22.25 -31.67 18.39
N THR A 996 22.62 -30.79 19.31
CA THR A 996 22.92 -31.07 20.72
C THR A 996 22.27 -30.03 21.61
N VAL A 997 21.49 -30.48 22.60
CA VAL A 997 20.85 -29.65 23.63
C VAL A 997 21.62 -29.78 24.95
N THR A 998 21.80 -28.67 25.67
CA THR A 998 22.42 -28.64 26.99
C THR A 998 21.59 -27.81 27.98
N ASP A 999 21.35 -28.34 29.16
CA ASP A 999 20.59 -27.70 30.25
C ASP A 999 21.41 -27.75 31.54
N ALA A 1000 21.76 -26.58 32.10
CA ALA A 1000 22.55 -26.50 33.33
C ALA A 1000 21.61 -26.45 34.53
N LEU A 1001 21.56 -27.53 35.32
CA LEU A 1001 20.60 -27.66 36.42
C LEU A 1001 20.73 -26.49 37.41
N PRO A 1002 19.60 -25.87 37.81
CA PRO A 1002 19.63 -24.60 38.53
C PRO A 1002 20.20 -24.79 39.95
N ALA A 1003 21.06 -23.84 40.35
CA ALA A 1003 21.64 -23.84 41.69
C ALA A 1003 20.52 -23.72 42.74
N GLY A 1004 20.45 -24.71 43.64
CA GLY A 1004 19.38 -24.82 44.63
C GLY A 1004 18.32 -25.88 44.33
N ALA A 1005 18.46 -26.69 43.27
CA ALA A 1005 17.67 -27.91 43.07
C ALA A 1005 18.54 -29.17 42.99
N THR A 1006 17.96 -30.34 43.27
CA THR A 1006 18.59 -31.67 43.14
C THR A 1006 17.96 -32.46 42.01
N PHE A 1007 18.77 -33.16 41.21
CA PHE A 1007 18.30 -33.97 40.09
C PHE A 1007 17.46 -35.18 40.53
N VAL A 1008 16.34 -35.43 39.83
CA VAL A 1008 15.50 -36.62 40.00
C VAL A 1008 15.59 -37.52 38.78
N SER A 1009 15.29 -36.99 37.59
CA SER A 1009 15.30 -37.73 36.32
C SER A 1009 15.43 -36.80 35.12
N ALA A 1010 15.83 -37.34 33.98
CA ALA A 1010 15.70 -36.68 32.69
C ALA A 1010 15.51 -37.73 31.58
N LEU A 1011 14.76 -37.36 30.55
CA LEU A 1011 14.32 -38.25 29.49
C LEU A 1011 14.13 -37.44 28.20
N ASP A 1012 14.86 -37.80 27.14
CA ASP A 1012 14.40 -37.53 25.78
C ASP A 1012 13.15 -38.37 25.55
N THR A 1013 12.03 -37.69 25.31
CA THR A 1013 10.71 -38.33 25.19
C THR A 1013 10.43 -38.85 23.79
N THR A 1014 11.19 -38.43 22.78
CA THR A 1014 11.05 -38.94 21.41
C THR A 1014 11.87 -40.21 21.21
N SER A 1015 13.15 -40.22 21.61
CA SER A 1015 13.99 -41.43 21.50
C SER A 1015 13.80 -42.42 22.66
N GLY A 1016 13.25 -41.95 23.78
CA GLY A 1016 13.12 -42.72 25.03
C GLY A 1016 14.43 -42.86 25.82
N VAL A 1017 15.48 -42.12 25.45
CA VAL A 1017 16.79 -42.19 26.13
C VAL A 1017 16.74 -41.46 27.47
N SER A 1018 17.00 -42.22 28.55
CA SER A 1018 17.17 -41.65 29.90
C SER A 1018 18.51 -40.92 29.99
N LEU A 1019 18.47 -39.65 30.39
CA LEU A 1019 19.61 -38.76 30.49
C LEU A 1019 20.09 -38.65 31.96
N SER A 1020 21.31 -38.14 32.19
CA SER A 1020 21.86 -37.95 33.54
C SER A 1020 22.91 -36.83 33.56
N PRO A 1021 22.97 -36.02 34.64
CA PRO A 1021 23.77 -34.80 34.65
C PRO A 1021 25.26 -35.11 34.85
N THR A 1022 26.08 -34.59 33.93
CA THR A 1022 27.55 -34.58 34.10
C THR A 1022 27.96 -33.21 34.64
N SER A 1023 28.58 -33.19 35.82
CA SER A 1023 29.00 -31.96 36.52
C SER A 1023 27.88 -30.92 36.75
N GLY A 1024 26.61 -31.35 36.79
CA GLY A 1024 25.44 -30.49 36.93
C GLY A 1024 24.74 -30.10 35.61
N THR A 1025 25.26 -30.52 34.46
CA THR A 1025 24.64 -30.24 33.15
C THR A 1025 24.04 -31.51 32.55
N ILE A 1026 22.76 -31.46 32.17
CA ILE A 1026 22.14 -32.43 31.27
C ILE A 1026 22.60 -32.08 29.85
N SER A 1027 23.06 -33.06 29.09
CA SER A 1027 23.41 -32.89 27.68
C SER A 1027 22.79 -34.04 26.89
N ASP A 1028 22.20 -33.71 25.76
CA ASP A 1028 21.57 -34.66 24.85
C ASP A 1028 22.00 -34.40 23.41
N ASN A 1029 22.21 -35.47 22.64
CA ASN A 1029 22.73 -35.43 21.28
C ASN A 1029 21.72 -36.07 20.33
N ILE A 1030 20.65 -35.31 20.08
CA ILE A 1030 19.56 -35.59 19.12
C ILE A 1030 20.10 -35.96 17.74
N GLY A 1031 21.21 -35.36 17.31
CA GLY A 1031 21.87 -35.70 16.06
C GLY A 1031 21.23 -35.04 14.83
N MET A 1032 20.01 -35.38 14.45
CA MET A 1032 19.32 -34.79 13.29
C MET A 1032 17.85 -34.50 13.60
N VAL A 1033 17.41 -33.27 13.33
CA VAL A 1033 16.00 -32.86 13.30
C VAL A 1033 15.67 -32.52 11.85
N ALA A 1034 14.65 -33.15 11.29
CA ALA A 1034 14.27 -32.91 9.89
C ALA A 1034 13.43 -31.63 9.77
N ALA A 1035 13.49 -30.96 8.61
CA ALA A 1035 12.76 -29.72 8.38
C ALA A 1035 11.23 -29.92 8.56
N GLY A 1036 10.62 -29.17 9.48
CA GLY A 1036 9.21 -29.32 9.87
C GLY A 1036 8.94 -30.32 11.00
N THR A 1037 9.96 -30.79 11.73
CA THR A 1037 9.82 -31.72 12.88
C THR A 1037 10.31 -31.10 14.19
N SER A 1038 10.02 -31.76 15.31
CA SER A 1038 10.32 -31.27 16.66
C SER A 1038 10.63 -32.39 17.66
N GLU A 1039 11.57 -32.13 18.55
CA GLU A 1039 12.11 -33.07 19.54
C GLU A 1039 11.90 -32.53 20.97
N THR A 1040 11.57 -33.41 21.93
CA THR A 1040 11.14 -33.00 23.28
C THR A 1040 11.89 -33.72 24.40
N ILE A 1041 12.54 -32.95 25.28
CA ILE A 1041 13.28 -33.42 26.44
C ILE A 1041 12.58 -32.97 27.73
N THR A 1042 12.50 -33.86 28.72
CA THR A 1042 11.98 -33.57 30.06
C THR A 1042 13.06 -33.75 31.12
N ILE A 1043 13.07 -32.89 32.15
CA ILE A 1043 14.06 -32.89 33.24
C ILE A 1043 13.33 -32.57 34.55
N THR A 1044 13.28 -33.53 35.48
CA THR A 1044 12.68 -33.36 36.81
C THR A 1044 13.75 -33.12 37.88
N VAL A 1045 13.52 -32.12 38.73
CA VAL A 1045 14.38 -31.73 39.85
C VAL A 1045 13.54 -31.47 41.10
N THR A 1046 14.09 -31.67 42.30
CA THR A 1046 13.46 -31.29 43.56
C THR A 1046 14.10 -29.99 44.08
N PRO A 1047 13.39 -28.86 44.21
CA PRO A 1047 13.95 -27.64 44.79
C PRO A 1047 14.30 -27.77 46.28
N THR A 1048 15.43 -27.19 46.68
CA THR A 1048 16.01 -27.30 48.04
C THR A 1048 16.08 -25.96 48.79
N VAL A 1049 15.80 -24.85 48.10
CA VAL A 1049 15.83 -23.48 48.64
C VAL A 1049 14.64 -22.66 48.13
N THR A 1050 14.24 -21.63 48.87
CA THR A 1050 13.24 -20.66 48.41
C THR A 1050 13.85 -19.53 47.59
N GLY A 1051 12.99 -18.86 46.81
CA GLY A 1051 13.35 -17.83 45.84
C GLY A 1051 13.13 -18.29 44.40
N THR A 1052 13.53 -17.48 43.43
CA THR A 1052 13.36 -17.82 42.02
C THR A 1052 14.49 -18.71 41.53
N LEU A 1053 14.18 -19.94 41.12
CA LEU A 1053 15.09 -20.74 40.29
C LEU A 1053 15.02 -20.22 38.85
N SER A 1054 16.19 -20.02 38.24
CA SER A 1054 16.33 -19.71 36.83
C SER A 1054 17.04 -20.88 36.15
N ASN A 1055 16.40 -21.51 35.17
CA ASN A 1055 17.00 -22.59 34.40
C ASN A 1055 17.01 -22.24 32.90
N THR A 1056 18.13 -22.48 32.22
CA THR A 1056 18.35 -22.16 30.81
C THR A 1056 18.80 -23.40 30.05
N ALA A 1057 18.05 -23.71 29.00
CA ALA A 1057 18.47 -24.65 27.97
C ALA A 1057 19.11 -23.90 26.80
N ASN A 1058 20.14 -24.49 26.20
CA ASN A 1058 20.79 -24.03 24.98
C ASN A 1058 20.73 -25.15 23.93
N VAL A 1059 20.59 -24.78 22.65
CA VAL A 1059 20.75 -25.70 21.52
C VAL A 1059 21.91 -25.27 20.63
N THR A 1060 22.66 -26.26 20.15
CA THR A 1060 23.76 -26.12 19.20
C THR A 1060 23.58 -27.13 18.08
N MET A 1061 24.15 -26.86 16.90
CA MET A 1061 24.16 -27.80 15.77
C MET A 1061 25.38 -27.55 14.88
N THR A 1062 25.58 -28.39 13.87
CA THR A 1062 26.68 -28.26 12.88
C THR A 1062 26.25 -27.60 11.56
N THR A 1063 24.97 -27.68 11.19
CA THR A 1063 24.38 -26.85 10.12
C THR A 1063 24.32 -25.38 10.52
N PRO A 1064 24.48 -24.43 9.59
CA PRO A 1064 24.17 -23.03 9.85
C PRO A 1064 22.70 -22.86 10.26
N ASN A 1065 22.42 -22.09 11.31
CA ASN A 1065 21.05 -21.77 11.74
C ASN A 1065 20.69 -20.34 11.34
N ILE A 1066 19.49 -20.12 10.78
CA ILE A 1066 18.92 -18.78 10.57
C ILE A 1066 18.05 -18.30 11.73
N SER A 1067 17.61 -19.20 12.62
CA SER A 1067 16.92 -18.83 13.85
C SER A 1067 17.87 -18.16 14.84
N THR A 1068 17.44 -17.03 15.40
CA THR A 1068 18.12 -16.33 16.50
C THR A 1068 17.84 -16.95 17.87
N GLN A 1069 16.91 -17.90 17.95
CA GLN A 1069 16.34 -18.42 19.19
C GLN A 1069 17.02 -19.74 19.58
N THR A 1070 18.30 -19.65 19.98
CA THR A 1070 19.18 -20.79 20.33
C THR A 1070 19.32 -21.05 21.83
N SER A 1071 18.61 -20.29 22.67
CA SER A 1071 18.53 -20.51 24.12
C SER A 1071 17.17 -20.12 24.67
N ALA A 1072 16.65 -20.90 25.63
CA ALA A 1072 15.39 -20.63 26.32
C ALA A 1072 15.57 -20.70 27.83
N THR A 1073 15.23 -19.62 28.53
CA THR A 1073 15.28 -19.50 29.99
C THR A 1073 13.87 -19.50 30.56
N VAL A 1074 13.66 -20.23 31.65
CA VAL A 1074 12.41 -20.21 32.43
C VAL A 1074 12.72 -19.86 33.89
N LEU A 1075 11.84 -19.06 34.49
CA LEU A 1075 11.90 -18.66 35.90
C LEU A 1075 10.78 -19.38 36.67
N THR A 1076 11.11 -19.96 37.82
CA THR A 1076 10.16 -20.66 38.69
C THR A 1076 10.31 -20.17 40.12
N THR A 1077 9.26 -19.63 40.72
CA THR A 1077 9.27 -19.14 42.11
C THR A 1077 9.04 -20.30 43.08
N ILE A 1078 10.00 -20.53 43.98
CA ILE A 1078 9.96 -21.60 44.99
C ILE A 1078 9.66 -21.00 46.38
N THR A 1079 8.68 -21.58 47.07
CA THR A 1079 8.19 -21.09 48.37
C THR A 1079 8.37 -22.13 49.49
N THR A 1080 8.39 -21.67 50.75
CA THR A 1080 8.28 -22.58 51.90
C THR A 1080 6.81 -22.95 52.11
N SER A 1081 6.53 -24.22 52.43
CA SER A 1081 5.25 -24.60 53.04
C SER A 1081 4.91 -23.64 54.17
N SER A 1082 3.70 -23.07 54.15
CA SER A 1082 3.29 -22.09 55.15
C SER A 1082 3.06 -22.74 56.52
N ALA A 1083 3.18 -21.96 57.60
CA ALA A 1083 2.99 -22.43 58.98
C ALA A 1083 1.53 -22.33 59.48
N ALA A 1084 0.58 -21.98 58.59
CA ALA A 1084 -0.83 -21.79 58.89
C ALA A 1084 -1.71 -22.66 57.99
N ALA A 1085 -2.83 -23.12 58.52
CA ALA A 1085 -3.86 -23.80 57.74
C ALA A 1085 -4.60 -22.78 56.85
N ASN A 1086 -5.19 -23.25 55.75
CA ASN A 1086 -6.04 -22.44 54.88
C ASN A 1086 -7.32 -23.20 54.59
N LEU A 1087 -8.19 -23.29 55.60
CA LEU A 1087 -9.47 -24.01 55.53
C LEU A 1087 -10.56 -23.13 54.93
N SER A 1088 -11.03 -23.49 53.74
CA SER A 1088 -12.28 -23.01 53.17
C SER A 1088 -13.41 -23.99 53.48
N ILE A 1089 -14.64 -23.47 53.64
CA ILE A 1089 -15.86 -24.27 53.70
C ILE A 1089 -16.84 -23.81 52.60
N THR A 1090 -17.49 -24.74 51.94
CA THR A 1090 -18.61 -24.47 51.03
C THR A 1090 -19.84 -25.26 51.48
N LYS A 1091 -21.03 -24.78 51.11
CA LYS A 1091 -22.29 -25.44 51.42
C LYS A 1091 -23.28 -25.23 50.29
N THR A 1092 -23.75 -26.34 49.71
CA THR A 1092 -24.80 -26.35 48.68
C THR A 1092 -26.06 -27.00 49.23
N ALA A 1093 -27.17 -26.88 48.48
CA ALA A 1093 -28.47 -27.44 48.84
C ALA A 1093 -29.19 -27.94 47.58
N SER A 1094 -29.67 -29.18 47.60
CA SER A 1094 -30.37 -29.80 46.47
C SER A 1094 -31.54 -30.68 46.94
N PRO A 1095 -32.74 -30.57 46.35
CA PRO A 1095 -33.12 -29.61 45.30
C PRO A 1095 -33.23 -28.17 45.83
N SER A 1096 -32.92 -27.19 44.97
CA SER A 1096 -33.11 -25.76 45.26
C SER A 1096 -33.71 -25.08 44.01
N PRO A 1097 -34.96 -24.56 44.05
CA PRO A 1097 -35.90 -24.61 45.17
C PRO A 1097 -36.25 -26.04 45.60
N ALA A 1098 -36.43 -26.22 46.91
CA ALA A 1098 -37.01 -27.44 47.47
C ALA A 1098 -38.54 -27.37 47.44
N THR A 1099 -39.21 -28.47 47.78
CA THR A 1099 -40.66 -28.53 47.93
C THR A 1099 -41.00 -29.02 49.33
N VAL A 1100 -42.06 -28.49 49.94
CA VAL A 1100 -42.54 -28.98 51.25
C VAL A 1100 -42.79 -30.49 51.19
N GLY A 1101 -42.19 -31.23 52.12
CA GLY A 1101 -42.26 -32.69 52.18
C GLY A 1101 -41.25 -33.46 51.30
N GLN A 1102 -40.47 -32.79 50.44
CA GLN A 1102 -39.35 -33.41 49.72
C GLN A 1102 -38.05 -33.30 50.51
N ASP A 1103 -37.22 -34.34 50.52
CA ASP A 1103 -35.94 -34.32 51.22
C ASP A 1103 -34.96 -33.33 50.58
N LEU A 1104 -34.45 -32.40 51.40
CA LEU A 1104 -33.46 -31.40 51.05
C LEU A 1104 -32.09 -31.87 51.54
N THR A 1105 -31.19 -32.13 50.59
CA THR A 1105 -29.81 -32.55 50.83
C THR A 1105 -28.91 -31.33 50.83
N TYR A 1106 -28.31 -31.04 51.99
CA TYR A 1106 -27.19 -30.11 52.10
C TYR A 1106 -25.87 -30.88 51.93
N THR A 1107 -25.02 -30.44 51.03
CA THR A 1107 -23.64 -30.94 50.91
C THR A 1107 -22.70 -29.86 51.41
N ILE A 1108 -21.89 -30.18 52.41
CA ILE A 1108 -20.87 -29.32 52.99
C ILE A 1108 -19.52 -29.89 52.58
N VAL A 1109 -18.62 -29.07 52.02
CA VAL A 1109 -17.24 -29.47 51.73
C VAL A 1109 -16.31 -28.55 52.48
N VAL A 1110 -15.40 -29.12 53.26
CA VAL A 1110 -14.24 -28.41 53.81
C VAL A 1110 -13.03 -28.78 52.98
N THR A 1111 -12.17 -27.80 52.67
CA THR A 1111 -10.91 -27.99 51.95
C THR A 1111 -9.79 -27.22 52.63
N ASN A 1112 -8.66 -27.89 52.90
CA ASN A 1112 -7.41 -27.22 53.26
C ASN A 1112 -6.59 -27.00 51.99
N ALA A 1113 -6.22 -25.76 51.66
CA ALA A 1113 -5.54 -25.44 50.39
C ALA A 1113 -4.20 -26.18 50.21
N ALA A 1114 -3.77 -26.36 48.96
CA ALA A 1114 -2.41 -26.81 48.66
C ALA A 1114 -1.37 -25.79 49.17
N GLY A 1115 -0.21 -26.26 49.65
CA GLY A 1115 0.84 -25.41 50.25
C GLY A 1115 0.54 -24.85 51.66
N ALA A 1116 -0.66 -25.11 52.21
CA ALA A 1116 -1.01 -24.78 53.59
C ALA A 1116 -0.32 -25.73 54.61
N ALA A 1117 -0.27 -25.33 55.87
CA ALA A 1117 0.03 -26.28 56.95
C ALA A 1117 -1.11 -27.29 57.13
N ALA A 1118 -0.81 -28.45 57.74
CA ALA A 1118 -1.84 -29.37 58.19
C ALA A 1118 -2.75 -28.69 59.24
N ALA A 1119 -4.06 -28.69 58.96
CA ALA A 1119 -5.06 -28.18 59.88
C ALA A 1119 -5.36 -29.25 60.93
N ASN A 1120 -5.18 -28.95 62.22
CA ASN A 1120 -5.35 -29.90 63.31
C ASN A 1120 -6.61 -29.59 64.12
N ASN A 1121 -7.22 -30.63 64.68
CA ASN A 1121 -8.51 -30.58 65.36
C ASN A 1121 -9.57 -29.84 64.52
N VAL A 1122 -9.63 -30.14 63.23
CA VAL A 1122 -10.66 -29.62 62.34
C VAL A 1122 -12.01 -30.20 62.75
N PHE A 1123 -13.02 -29.36 62.88
CA PHE A 1123 -14.40 -29.78 63.10
C PHE A 1123 -15.40 -28.83 62.41
N VAL A 1124 -16.53 -29.39 62.00
CA VAL A 1124 -17.64 -28.67 61.36
C VAL A 1124 -18.84 -28.64 62.29
N ILE A 1125 -19.57 -27.53 62.32
CA ILE A 1125 -20.89 -27.42 62.94
C ILE A 1125 -21.87 -26.88 61.92
N ASP A 1126 -22.89 -27.69 61.56
CA ASP A 1126 -24.05 -27.28 60.77
C ASP A 1126 -25.27 -27.08 61.69
N THR A 1127 -25.92 -25.92 61.62
CA THR A 1127 -27.05 -25.61 62.51
C THR A 1127 -28.36 -25.55 61.74
N LEU A 1128 -29.14 -26.64 61.82
CA LEU A 1128 -30.40 -26.79 61.11
C LEU A 1128 -31.40 -25.68 61.49
N PRO A 1129 -31.91 -24.89 60.53
CA PRO A 1129 -32.81 -23.79 60.80
C PRO A 1129 -34.23 -24.20 61.19
N VAL A 1130 -34.92 -23.30 61.90
CA VAL A 1130 -36.30 -23.45 62.34
C VAL A 1130 -37.28 -23.48 61.15
N GLY A 1131 -37.68 -24.68 60.73
CA GLY A 1131 -38.54 -24.89 59.56
C GLY A 1131 -38.45 -26.30 58.96
N LEU A 1132 -37.38 -27.04 59.28
CA LEU A 1132 -37.22 -28.45 58.95
C LEU A 1132 -38.00 -29.35 59.93
N ALA A 1133 -38.53 -30.47 59.44
CA ALA A 1133 -39.36 -31.43 60.17
C ALA A 1133 -38.53 -32.36 61.04
N THR A 1134 -37.53 -32.95 60.39
CA THR A 1134 -36.77 -34.12 60.81
C THR A 1134 -35.45 -34.11 60.06
N LEU A 1135 -34.36 -34.40 60.78
CA LEU A 1135 -33.15 -34.92 60.16
C LEU A 1135 -33.45 -36.33 59.66
N VAL A 1136 -33.24 -36.58 58.37
CA VAL A 1136 -33.40 -37.90 57.73
C VAL A 1136 -32.09 -38.68 57.86
N SER A 1137 -30.97 -38.03 57.55
CA SER A 1137 -29.62 -38.56 57.77
C SER A 1137 -28.60 -37.44 57.86
N ALA A 1138 -27.53 -37.66 58.60
CA ALA A 1138 -26.29 -36.90 58.49
C ALA A 1138 -25.13 -37.90 58.42
N GLN A 1139 -24.21 -37.70 57.47
CA GLN A 1139 -23.07 -38.57 57.26
C GLN A 1139 -21.91 -37.78 56.69
N ASP A 1140 -20.72 -37.96 57.25
CA ASP A 1140 -19.49 -37.72 56.52
C ASP A 1140 -19.30 -38.83 55.48
N THR A 1141 -19.31 -38.45 54.21
CA THR A 1141 -19.16 -39.38 53.08
C THR A 1141 -17.70 -39.61 52.67
N THR A 1142 -16.77 -38.76 53.11
CA THR A 1142 -15.32 -38.96 52.93
C THR A 1142 -14.78 -40.01 53.89
N ARG A 1143 -15.10 -39.94 55.19
CA ARG A 1143 -14.67 -40.94 56.19
C ARG A 1143 -15.73 -42.02 56.48
N GLY A 1144 -16.93 -41.90 55.89
CA GLY A 1144 -18.02 -42.88 55.99
C GLY A 1144 -18.76 -42.87 57.33
N VAL A 1145 -18.58 -41.85 58.16
CA VAL A 1145 -19.08 -41.79 59.54
C VAL A 1145 -20.50 -41.24 59.60
N ALA A 1146 -21.43 -41.99 60.20
CA ALA A 1146 -22.78 -41.51 60.48
C ALA A 1146 -22.77 -40.53 61.65
N LEU A 1147 -23.42 -39.37 61.48
CA LEU A 1147 -23.41 -38.25 62.41
C LEU A 1147 -24.77 -38.11 63.13
N THR A 1148 -24.75 -37.67 64.38
CA THR A 1148 -25.96 -37.49 65.21
C THR A 1148 -26.15 -36.04 65.63
N ALA A 1149 -27.31 -35.46 65.32
CA ALA A 1149 -27.64 -34.10 65.77
C ALA A 1149 -27.82 -34.02 67.29
N THR A 1150 -27.27 -32.96 67.90
CA THR A 1150 -27.51 -32.58 69.29
C THR A 1150 -28.40 -31.35 69.31
N GLY A 1151 -29.71 -31.56 69.46
CA GLY A 1151 -30.71 -30.51 69.22
C GLY A 1151 -30.79 -30.19 67.73
N ALA A 1152 -30.60 -28.92 67.37
CA ALA A 1152 -30.57 -28.47 65.97
C ALA A 1152 -29.18 -28.53 65.31
N ALA A 1153 -28.11 -28.74 66.08
CA ALA A 1153 -26.74 -28.73 65.57
C ALA A 1153 -26.24 -30.15 65.23
N ILE A 1154 -25.70 -30.31 64.04
CA ILE A 1154 -24.90 -31.47 63.64
C ILE A 1154 -23.43 -31.04 63.77
N LYS A 1155 -22.64 -31.82 64.50
CA LYS A 1155 -21.20 -31.62 64.63
C LYS A 1155 -20.46 -32.82 64.08
N ASP A 1156 -19.38 -32.56 63.36
CA ASP A 1156 -18.43 -33.56 62.92
C ASP A 1156 -17.00 -33.17 63.32
N ASP A 1157 -16.22 -34.14 63.79
CA ASP A 1157 -14.84 -33.99 64.22
C ASP A 1157 -13.92 -34.64 63.19
N ILE A 1158 -13.52 -33.85 62.19
CA ILE A 1158 -12.73 -34.28 61.02
C ILE A 1158 -11.33 -34.77 61.45
N GLY A 1159 -10.71 -34.07 62.40
CA GLY A 1159 -9.41 -34.46 62.97
C GLY A 1159 -8.26 -33.64 62.39
N THR A 1160 -7.36 -34.26 61.61
CA THR A 1160 -6.26 -33.54 60.95
C THR A 1160 -6.41 -33.62 59.43
N MET A 1161 -6.49 -32.47 58.77
CA MET A 1161 -6.54 -32.36 57.30
C MET A 1161 -5.17 -31.94 56.76
N ALA A 1162 -4.61 -32.72 55.84
CA ALA A 1162 -3.36 -32.38 55.15
C ALA A 1162 -3.58 -31.26 54.11
N ALA A 1163 -2.50 -30.66 53.62
CA ALA A 1163 -2.58 -29.68 52.53
C ALA A 1163 -3.18 -30.30 51.27
N GLY A 1164 -4.04 -29.57 50.56
CA GLY A 1164 -4.71 -30.04 49.35
C GLY A 1164 -5.75 -31.15 49.57
N THR A 1165 -6.25 -31.35 50.79
CA THR A 1165 -7.26 -32.38 51.09
C THR A 1165 -8.63 -31.77 51.42
N SER A 1166 -9.69 -32.52 51.08
CA SER A 1166 -11.09 -32.13 51.28
C SER A 1166 -11.89 -33.23 51.98
N ASP A 1167 -12.89 -32.82 52.75
CA ASP A 1167 -13.77 -33.67 53.55
C ASP A 1167 -15.23 -33.25 53.32
N THR A 1168 -16.15 -34.21 53.13
CA THR A 1168 -17.50 -33.96 52.60
C THR A 1168 -18.58 -34.50 53.53
N ILE A 1169 -19.40 -33.61 54.08
CA ILE A 1169 -20.50 -33.94 54.99
C ILE A 1169 -21.83 -33.71 54.28
N VAL A 1170 -22.66 -34.75 54.22
CA VAL A 1170 -24.00 -34.74 53.63
C VAL A 1170 -25.05 -34.79 54.72
N VAL A 1171 -26.00 -33.85 54.67
CA VAL A 1171 -27.07 -33.67 55.66
C VAL A 1171 -28.42 -33.60 54.93
N VAL A 1172 -29.28 -34.60 55.12
CA VAL A 1172 -30.59 -34.69 54.48
C VAL A 1172 -31.69 -34.37 55.49
N ALA A 1173 -32.51 -33.36 55.23
CA ALA A 1173 -33.62 -32.96 56.10
C ALA A 1173 -34.85 -32.51 55.30
N THR A 1174 -36.05 -32.78 55.81
CA THR A 1174 -37.31 -32.49 55.09
C THR A 1174 -37.93 -31.16 55.55
N PRO A 1175 -38.32 -30.21 54.68
CA PRO A 1175 -38.90 -28.92 55.08
C PRO A 1175 -40.42 -28.99 55.31
N LEU A 1176 -40.92 -28.34 56.37
CA LEU A 1176 -42.34 -28.30 56.76
C LEU A 1176 -43.15 -27.15 56.15
N LYS A 1177 -42.48 -26.09 55.68
CA LYS A 1177 -43.13 -24.82 55.31
C LYS A 1177 -42.49 -24.22 54.08
N THR A 1178 -43.30 -23.48 53.33
CA THR A 1178 -42.83 -22.64 52.23
C THR A 1178 -42.11 -21.39 52.73
N GLY A 1179 -41.26 -20.81 51.88
CA GLY A 1179 -40.43 -19.66 52.19
C GLY A 1179 -38.93 -19.98 52.11
N GLN A 1180 -38.08 -19.01 52.49
CA GLN A 1180 -36.64 -19.16 52.39
C GLN A 1180 -36.05 -19.79 53.66
N ILE A 1181 -35.32 -20.90 53.51
CA ILE A 1181 -34.62 -21.61 54.58
C ILE A 1181 -33.13 -21.31 54.48
N THR A 1182 -32.57 -20.63 55.49
CA THR A 1182 -31.14 -20.33 55.58
C THR A 1182 -30.44 -21.33 56.50
N ASN A 1183 -29.65 -22.25 55.96
CA ASN A 1183 -28.83 -23.18 56.74
C ASN A 1183 -27.36 -22.74 56.77
N VAL A 1184 -26.68 -22.91 57.91
CA VAL A 1184 -25.34 -22.34 58.17
C VAL A 1184 -24.40 -23.41 58.72
N ALA A 1185 -23.34 -23.69 57.98
CA ALA A 1185 -22.21 -24.50 58.42
C ALA A 1185 -21.00 -23.63 58.76
N THR A 1186 -20.22 -24.04 59.75
CA THR A 1186 -19.00 -23.37 60.21
C THR A 1186 -17.86 -24.37 60.39
N VAL A 1187 -16.65 -24.03 59.93
CA VAL A 1187 -15.43 -24.84 60.13
C VAL A 1187 -14.50 -24.18 61.13
N HIS A 1188 -13.94 -25.00 62.02
CA HIS A 1188 -13.01 -24.61 63.07
C HIS A 1188 -11.75 -25.48 63.03
N THR A 1189 -10.65 -25.00 63.59
CA THR A 1189 -9.32 -25.66 63.65
C THR A 1189 -8.53 -25.10 64.83
N THR A 1190 -7.55 -25.85 65.36
CA THR A 1190 -6.57 -25.34 66.33
C THR A 1190 -5.25 -24.91 65.69
N THR A 1191 -4.92 -25.38 64.48
CA THR A 1191 -3.88 -24.72 63.66
C THR A 1191 -4.39 -23.31 63.28
N PRO A 1192 -3.59 -22.24 63.41
CA PRO A 1192 -3.96 -20.90 62.94
C PRO A 1192 -4.43 -20.95 61.48
N ASN A 1193 -5.62 -20.42 61.21
CA ASN A 1193 -6.22 -20.40 59.87
C ASN A 1193 -6.03 -19.01 59.24
N VAL A 1194 -5.49 -18.94 58.01
CA VAL A 1194 -5.41 -17.70 57.22
C VAL A 1194 -6.63 -17.50 56.31
N SER A 1195 -7.49 -18.50 56.16
CA SER A 1195 -8.76 -18.36 55.43
C SER A 1195 -9.72 -17.43 56.18
N ASN A 1196 -10.34 -16.51 55.43
CA ASN A 1196 -11.51 -15.74 55.86
C ASN A 1196 -12.82 -16.54 55.73
N ASN A 1197 -12.86 -17.57 54.88
CA ASN A 1197 -14.03 -18.40 54.64
C ASN A 1197 -14.11 -19.55 55.66
N THR A 1198 -14.55 -19.23 56.88
CA THR A 1198 -14.84 -20.19 57.96
C THR A 1198 -16.33 -20.49 58.13
N THR A 1199 -17.21 -19.85 57.36
CA THR A 1199 -18.67 -19.94 57.49
C THR A 1199 -19.34 -20.02 56.12
N ALA A 1200 -20.03 -21.11 55.83
CA ALA A 1200 -20.80 -21.29 54.61
C ALA A 1200 -22.30 -21.23 54.89
N VAL A 1201 -22.96 -20.25 54.28
CA VAL A 1201 -24.41 -20.01 54.36
C VAL A 1201 -25.06 -20.44 53.05
N VAL A 1202 -26.15 -21.20 53.11
CA VAL A 1202 -26.98 -21.51 51.94
C VAL A 1202 -28.43 -21.14 52.18
N MET A 1203 -29.04 -20.43 51.24
CA MET A 1203 -30.44 -20.00 51.31
C MET A 1203 -31.27 -20.78 50.28
N THR A 1204 -32.08 -21.73 50.75
CA THR A 1204 -32.93 -22.57 49.91
C THR A 1204 -34.37 -22.05 49.92
N PRO A 1205 -34.93 -21.54 48.82
CA PRO A 1205 -36.37 -21.31 48.71
C PRO A 1205 -37.13 -22.65 48.71
N VAL A 1206 -38.24 -22.71 49.45
CA VAL A 1206 -39.12 -23.88 49.54
C VAL A 1206 -40.50 -23.55 48.98
N ASN A 1207 -40.91 -24.30 47.97
CA ASN A 1207 -42.16 -24.15 47.25
C ASN A 1207 -43.26 -25.10 47.79
N ALA A 1208 -44.52 -24.76 47.52
CA ALA A 1208 -45.66 -25.64 47.83
C ALA A 1208 -45.71 -26.83 46.86
N THR A 1209 -46.17 -27.98 47.34
CA THR A 1209 -46.37 -29.18 46.53
C THR A 1209 -47.54 -28.97 45.55
N THR A 1210 -47.28 -28.96 44.24
CA THR A 1210 -48.28 -28.73 43.20
C THR A 1210 -48.78 -30.03 42.58
N THR A 1211 -50.09 -30.11 42.34
CA THR A 1211 -50.75 -31.23 41.63
C THR A 1211 -51.57 -30.71 40.45
N THR A 1212 -51.54 -31.42 39.31
CA THR A 1212 -52.17 -31.03 38.03
C THR A 1212 -52.63 -32.28 37.26
N GLY A 1213 -53.63 -32.23 36.38
CA GLY A 1213 -54.73 -31.26 36.22
C GLY A 1213 -55.92 -31.91 35.48
N ALA A 1214 -57.11 -31.27 35.44
CA ALA A 1214 -58.27 -31.74 34.66
C ALA A 1214 -59.31 -30.64 34.41
N SER A 1215 -60.02 -30.69 33.27
CA SER A 1215 -61.04 -29.70 32.88
C SER A 1215 -62.31 -30.29 32.23
N ALA A 1216 -63.47 -29.87 32.75
CA ALA A 1216 -64.79 -29.76 32.09
C ALA A 1216 -65.61 -31.00 31.66
N TYR A 1217 -66.93 -30.73 31.54
CA TYR A 1217 -68.04 -31.52 30.95
C TYR A 1217 -68.71 -32.66 31.74
N LEU A 1218 -69.86 -33.09 31.21
CA LEU A 1218 -71.04 -33.58 31.95
C LEU A 1218 -71.32 -35.07 31.73
N ASN A 1219 -71.68 -35.75 32.83
CA ASN A 1219 -72.69 -36.82 32.91
C ASN A 1219 -72.58 -38.05 31.98
N GLY A 1220 -72.08 -39.18 32.53
CA GLY A 1220 -72.66 -40.50 32.24
C GLY A 1220 -71.72 -41.64 31.81
N GLN A 1221 -71.65 -42.67 32.66
CA GLN A 1221 -71.19 -44.06 32.42
C GLN A 1221 -69.69 -44.38 32.20
N ALA A 1222 -69.16 -45.12 33.19
CA ALA A 1222 -68.26 -46.28 33.11
C ALA A 1222 -66.90 -46.22 32.35
N GLY A 1223 -65.79 -46.31 33.10
CA GLY A 1223 -64.45 -46.66 32.58
C GLY A 1223 -63.30 -46.18 33.49
N ASP A 1224 -62.32 -47.05 33.75
CA ASP A 1224 -61.25 -46.95 34.77
C ASP A 1224 -60.34 -45.69 34.85
N HIS A 1225 -59.89 -45.42 36.09
CA HIS A 1225 -58.58 -44.90 36.57
C HIS A 1225 -57.78 -43.80 35.81
N ALA A 1226 -57.61 -42.61 36.44
CA ALA A 1226 -56.34 -42.05 36.96
C ALA A 1226 -56.48 -40.56 37.42
N ALA A 1227 -55.48 -39.99 38.12
CA ALA A 1227 -55.50 -38.65 38.78
C ALA A 1227 -54.45 -37.67 38.16
N ALA A 1228 -54.34 -36.36 38.49
CA ALA A 1228 -54.85 -35.58 39.64
C ALA A 1228 -55.14 -34.08 39.32
N SER A 1229 -55.26 -33.21 40.33
CA SER A 1229 -55.41 -31.73 40.28
C SER A 1229 -55.12 -31.10 41.67
N GLY A 1230 -55.02 -29.79 41.93
CA GLY A 1230 -55.14 -28.57 41.08
C GLY A 1230 -54.74 -27.28 41.86
N ALA A 1231 -54.91 -26.09 41.25
CA ALA A 1231 -54.79 -24.76 41.91
C ALA A 1231 -56.04 -24.42 42.79
N ASP A 1232 -56.17 -23.33 43.58
CA ASP A 1232 -55.80 -21.92 43.32
C ASP A 1232 -55.98 -20.96 44.55
N HIS A 1233 -55.38 -19.76 44.48
CA HIS A 1233 -55.69 -18.42 45.09
C HIS A 1233 -56.12 -18.21 46.58
N ALA A 1234 -55.85 -17.08 47.28
CA ALA A 1234 -55.15 -15.78 47.02
C ALA A 1234 -54.71 -15.17 48.41
N ALA A 1235 -54.46 -13.86 48.72
CA ALA A 1235 -54.66 -12.54 48.07
C ALA A 1235 -53.86 -11.39 48.79
N LEU A 1236 -54.03 -10.14 48.29
CA LEU A 1236 -53.85 -8.80 48.91
C LEU A 1236 -52.44 -8.15 49.06
N SER A 1237 -52.25 -7.09 48.25
CA SER A 1237 -51.44 -5.86 48.47
C SER A 1237 -49.93 -5.96 48.69
N GLY A 1238 -49.13 -5.66 47.65
CA GLY A 1238 -47.67 -5.67 47.71
C GLY A 1238 -46.98 -4.32 47.92
N VAL A 1239 -45.65 -4.39 48.03
CA VAL A 1239 -44.70 -3.76 47.08
C VAL A 1239 -44.01 -4.91 46.37
#